data_AF-A0A7V7PTN2-F1
#
_entry.id   AF-A0A7V7PTN2-F1
#
_cell.length_a   1.000
_cell.length_b   1.000
_cell.length_c   1.000
_cell.angle_alpha   90.00
_cell.angle_beta   90.00
_cell.angle_gamma   90.00
#
_symmetry.space_group_name_H-M   'P 1'
#
loop_
_entity.id
_entity.type
_entity.pdbx_description
1 polymer ?
#
loop_
_entity_poly.entity_id
_entity_poly.type
_entity_poly.pdbx_seq_one_letter_code
_entity_poly.pdbx_strand_id
1 'polypeptide(L)'
;MRLLLATLLLAGVAAPAGAQNVGITSAVNQQARGTPPSQAVRTLALGDNIIFNERIDTNPIGLLQILLADGTAFTAGPNSSLTIDRFVYDPNRGTAEVSATLTKGVFRFIGGKTSKTPNGVRINSPVGTIGIRGAVVDIAMGGRGDGTVSMVFGREVTLTGPNGQTNRVYEPGYSIVVETGPDGKQTRQVVKTPPAAAGQIQTALAGRPGTTGGSANPPTDRIVADSDVPRDNSQLALVVNPPVPQPRPEPRSEVLTAVQEQNVDVVREDVVEEAGTDTPIQPGPGPEPEPEPEPNPTTLTARLLTAGQTFTNSDGEVVQNPGATGLVGGSADEDRIVTLRGGGTASGSTNRGTLVLPLFADAPSGGLRAEVIGQEAGASLGGVQLLGGGFVGSDGFRFYQLILGNDLTQPVYALAGTPIADASRLSSGDIRTYSFTPDLLQGLPVPFMQNGVLGVDYSTASITPFYLAENTTVGNPKLFQSWLVIDGVGPEQRSGIGVTAAVLGTDDSDALSFDFGRRGSYRDDAYGLSYRMGGAIAGLKGPNGGNQLFGSNGQYLVLGTDITGNNTSADGIATGGLSPDFGTFHLLGLQDERSAADFAANQGTTRNLGASGTQAIRGFAAGLQEGFSPNNGYNDVSDSGSDPNAVYVEFNRQRNSVGGELEIGTTGLRTHVAFGAGVLGNTSGGQNAYVDDDKFGAIQNGNRQRTTVTVTDDNGAPATYPQVRDNNPNTYFVSGDANPQPNLLPNGQMCACKFLEWGWWGTAVRARADNVPDDADNRIQSQVHLGQWVAGDVTTNAQVATLSGSASYAGSALGHVTVRDNSGIGDYLASGSMRMTYDFGSRAGSMNIDNFDGRNFAGTIGANTGDTPDALFNGGLAQTNSTGGANDASGAVNGAFVNNGSAIAAGVIGNFNLGSGDGAWNASGIVAGARTP
;
A
#
# COMPACT_ATOMS: atom_id res chain seq x y z
N MET A 1 -28.43 -22.73 -79.00
CA MET A 1 -27.54 -23.18 -77.91
C MET A 1 -26.57 -22.05 -77.60
N ARG A 2 -26.59 -21.58 -76.35
CA ARG A 2 -25.57 -20.79 -75.63
C ARG A 2 -25.24 -19.32 -76.04
N LEU A 3 -25.40 -18.48 -75.00
CA LEU A 3 -24.66 -17.29 -74.55
C LEU A 3 -24.74 -15.96 -75.32
N LEU A 4 -25.25 -14.94 -74.63
CA LEU A 4 -24.53 -13.66 -74.48
C LEU A 4 -24.91 -12.93 -73.18
N LEU A 5 -23.85 -12.46 -72.52
CA LEU A 5 -23.74 -11.79 -71.21
C LEU A 5 -24.38 -10.38 -71.24
N ALA A 6 -25.10 -10.00 -70.19
CA ALA A 6 -25.65 -8.67 -69.99
C ALA A 6 -24.79 -7.88 -68.99
N THR A 7 -24.30 -6.71 -69.41
CA THR A 7 -23.57 -5.75 -68.58
C THR A 7 -24.55 -4.68 -68.08
N LEU A 8 -24.76 -4.58 -66.77
CA LEU A 8 -25.63 -3.58 -66.14
C LEU A 8 -24.78 -2.49 -65.47
N LEU A 9 -24.85 -1.25 -65.98
CA LEU A 9 -24.28 -0.06 -65.34
C LEU A 9 -25.09 0.30 -64.09
N LEU A 10 -24.46 0.32 -62.91
CA LEU A 10 -25.02 0.90 -61.68
C LEU A 10 -24.44 2.32 -61.48
N ALA A 11 -25.29 3.34 -61.58
CA ALA A 11 -25.00 4.69 -61.16
C ALA A 11 -25.11 4.78 -59.62
N GLY A 12 -23.99 5.02 -58.95
CA GLY A 12 -23.95 5.22 -57.50
C GLY A 12 -24.48 6.59 -57.10
N VAL A 13 -25.63 6.62 -56.44
CA VAL A 13 -26.15 7.80 -55.75
C VAL A 13 -25.45 7.91 -54.40
N ALA A 14 -24.56 8.89 -54.24
CA ALA A 14 -23.95 9.19 -52.94
C ALA A 14 -25.02 9.80 -52.03
N ALA A 15 -25.43 9.07 -50.99
CA ALA A 15 -26.24 9.62 -49.91
C ALA A 15 -25.40 10.62 -49.10
N PRO A 16 -25.96 11.77 -48.67
CA PRO A 16 -25.24 12.69 -47.80
C PRO A 16 -24.99 12.00 -46.45
N ALA A 17 -23.74 11.98 -45.99
CA ALA A 17 -23.39 11.52 -44.65
C ALA A 17 -24.09 12.41 -43.62
N GLY A 18 -25.04 11.84 -42.86
CA GLY A 18 -25.71 12.55 -41.79
C GLY A 18 -24.72 12.94 -40.69
N ALA A 19 -24.76 14.19 -40.25
CA ALA A 19 -23.95 14.71 -39.17
C ALA A 19 -24.22 13.92 -37.87
N GLN A 20 -23.20 13.25 -37.32
CA GLN A 20 -23.32 12.43 -36.11
C GLN A 20 -23.38 13.31 -34.86
N ASN A 21 -24.43 13.13 -34.05
CA ASN A 21 -24.55 13.76 -32.73
C ASN A 21 -23.59 13.10 -31.74
N VAL A 22 -22.78 13.89 -31.02
CA VAL A 22 -21.76 13.38 -30.09
C VAL A 22 -22.03 13.74 -28.63
N GLY A 23 -22.94 14.68 -28.35
CA GLY A 23 -23.27 15.07 -26.97
C GLY A 23 -24.35 16.15 -26.88
N ILE A 24 -24.66 16.57 -25.65
CA ILE A 24 -25.63 17.61 -25.34
C ILE A 24 -25.02 18.72 -24.48
N THR A 25 -25.48 19.96 -24.61
CA THR A 25 -25.12 21.04 -23.69
C THR A 25 -25.92 20.89 -22.38
N SER A 26 -25.22 20.74 -21.24
CA SER A 26 -25.84 20.51 -19.92
C SER A 26 -25.92 21.76 -19.04
N ALA A 27 -25.18 22.81 -19.39
CA ALA A 27 -25.28 24.16 -18.80
C ALA A 27 -24.63 25.19 -19.74
N VAL A 28 -25.24 26.37 -19.95
CA VAL A 28 -24.66 27.43 -20.79
C VAL A 28 -24.83 28.81 -20.16
N ASN A 29 -23.80 29.42 -19.60
CA ASN A 29 -23.84 30.84 -19.27
C ASN A 29 -23.32 31.67 -20.45
N GLN A 30 -24.22 32.45 -21.05
CA GLN A 30 -24.03 33.56 -21.99
C GLN A 30 -22.96 33.37 -23.10
N GLN A 31 -23.42 33.36 -24.35
CA GLN A 31 -22.64 33.49 -25.59
C GLN A 31 -21.51 32.45 -25.81
N ALA A 32 -21.80 31.17 -25.57
CA ALA A 32 -21.08 30.09 -26.25
C ALA A 32 -21.58 30.01 -27.71
N ARG A 33 -20.65 29.96 -28.68
CA ARG A 33 -20.97 29.81 -30.10
C ARG A 33 -20.45 28.48 -30.61
N GLY A 34 -21.30 27.72 -31.27
CA GLY A 34 -20.95 26.50 -31.98
C GLY A 34 -20.85 26.78 -33.48
N THR A 35 -19.85 26.21 -34.14
CA THR A 35 -19.68 26.25 -35.60
C THR A 35 -19.62 24.81 -36.10
N PRO A 36 -20.77 24.20 -36.47
CA PRO A 36 -20.79 22.84 -37.00
C PRO A 36 -20.08 22.77 -38.36
N PRO A 37 -19.57 21.59 -38.77
CA PRO A 37 -18.96 21.43 -40.09
C PRO A 37 -19.91 21.85 -41.22
N SER A 38 -19.46 22.74 -42.09
CA SER A 38 -20.22 23.23 -43.25
C SER A 38 -21.55 23.93 -42.91
N GLN A 39 -21.73 24.43 -41.68
CA GLN A 39 -22.89 25.22 -41.26
C GLN A 39 -22.48 26.60 -40.72
N ALA A 40 -23.44 27.53 -40.66
CA ALA A 40 -23.21 28.85 -40.09
C ALA A 40 -23.03 28.78 -38.56
N VAL A 41 -22.29 29.75 -38.02
CA VAL A 41 -22.10 29.93 -36.56
C VAL A 41 -23.46 30.12 -35.88
N ARG A 42 -23.71 29.39 -34.79
CA ARG A 42 -24.92 29.49 -33.96
C ARG A 42 -24.57 29.75 -32.49
N THR A 43 -25.50 30.36 -31.76
CA THR A 43 -25.41 30.42 -30.29
C THR A 43 -25.90 29.09 -29.72
N LEU A 44 -25.13 28.51 -28.79
CA LEU A 44 -25.53 27.30 -28.09
C LEU A 44 -26.44 27.67 -26.90
N ALA A 45 -27.56 26.98 -26.77
CA ALA A 45 -28.46 27.03 -25.61
C ALA A 45 -28.43 25.70 -24.85
N LEU A 46 -29.02 25.66 -23.66
CA LEU A 46 -29.15 24.42 -22.88
C LEU A 46 -29.97 23.37 -23.66
N GLY A 47 -29.45 22.13 -23.74
CA GLY A 47 -30.09 21.01 -24.44
C GLY A 47 -29.80 20.92 -25.94
N ASP A 48 -29.00 21.84 -26.50
CA ASP A 48 -28.56 21.75 -27.88
C ASP A 48 -27.65 20.53 -28.09
N ASN A 49 -27.87 19.82 -29.20
CA ASN A 49 -26.99 18.76 -29.65
C ASN A 49 -25.65 19.33 -30.12
N ILE A 50 -24.54 18.67 -29.78
CA ILE A 50 -23.20 18.97 -30.30
C ILE A 50 -22.87 17.98 -31.41
N ILE A 51 -22.46 18.51 -32.56
CA ILE A 51 -22.15 17.73 -33.75
C ILE A 51 -20.65 17.39 -33.78
N PHE A 52 -20.31 16.22 -34.32
CA PHE A 52 -18.91 15.83 -34.58
C PHE A 52 -18.14 16.95 -35.33
N ASN A 53 -16.91 17.26 -34.89
CA ASN A 53 -16.06 18.31 -35.46
C ASN A 53 -16.68 19.72 -35.42
N GLU A 54 -17.64 19.95 -34.51
CA GLU A 54 -18.14 21.29 -34.19
C GLU A 54 -17.13 22.03 -33.31
N ARG A 55 -16.71 23.22 -33.76
CA ARG A 55 -15.87 24.12 -32.97
C ARG A 55 -16.72 24.98 -32.05
N ILE A 56 -16.33 25.05 -30.80
CA ILE A 56 -17.06 25.75 -29.75
C ILE A 56 -16.18 26.83 -29.15
N ASP A 57 -16.63 28.07 -29.20
CA ASP A 57 -15.93 29.23 -28.66
C ASP A 57 -16.76 29.92 -27.56
N THR A 58 -16.12 30.28 -26.45
CA THR A 58 -16.70 31.11 -25.37
C THR A 58 -16.03 32.48 -25.32
N ASN A 59 -16.79 33.49 -24.89
CA ASN A 59 -16.31 34.87 -24.73
C ASN A 59 -15.73 35.09 -23.29
N PRO A 60 -15.33 36.32 -22.88
CA PRO A 60 -14.74 36.58 -21.56
C PRO A 60 -15.62 36.31 -20.33
N ILE A 61 -16.91 36.03 -20.51
CA ILE A 61 -17.84 35.69 -19.43
C ILE A 61 -18.54 34.35 -19.65
N GLY A 62 -18.23 33.65 -20.75
CA GLY A 62 -18.91 32.43 -21.16
C GLY A 62 -18.49 31.23 -20.31
N LEU A 63 -19.45 30.36 -20.01
CA LEU A 63 -19.23 29.06 -19.38
C LEU A 63 -20.15 28.05 -20.05
N LEU A 64 -19.60 26.93 -20.48
CA LEU A 64 -20.36 25.87 -21.16
C LEU A 64 -19.99 24.52 -20.57
N GLN A 65 -20.97 23.66 -20.35
CA GLN A 65 -20.75 22.24 -20.09
C GLN A 65 -21.37 21.38 -21.18
N ILE A 66 -20.61 20.39 -21.63
CA ILE A 66 -21.00 19.39 -22.64
C ILE A 66 -20.93 18.02 -21.99
N LEU A 67 -21.99 17.23 -22.12
CA LEU A 67 -22.04 15.84 -21.68
C LEU A 67 -22.11 14.92 -22.91
N LEU A 68 -21.17 13.97 -22.98
CA LEU A 68 -21.12 12.94 -24.04
C LEU A 68 -21.89 11.69 -23.62
N ALA A 69 -22.22 10.84 -24.60
CA ALA A 69 -23.05 9.65 -24.39
C ALA A 69 -22.43 8.59 -23.45
N ASP A 70 -21.11 8.61 -23.24
CA ASP A 70 -20.38 7.69 -22.36
C ASP A 70 -20.25 8.19 -20.90
N GLY A 71 -20.86 9.34 -20.60
CA GLY A 71 -20.77 10.04 -19.33
C GLY A 71 -19.54 10.95 -19.18
N THR A 72 -18.74 11.13 -20.23
CA THR A 72 -17.64 12.11 -20.22
C THR A 72 -18.21 13.53 -20.25
N ALA A 73 -17.67 14.41 -19.41
CA ALA A 73 -18.07 15.81 -19.37
C ALA A 73 -16.91 16.77 -19.64
N PHE A 74 -17.15 17.76 -20.50
CA PHE A 74 -16.25 18.89 -20.76
C PHE A 74 -16.90 20.17 -20.24
N THR A 75 -16.20 20.91 -19.38
CA THR A 75 -16.57 22.27 -18.99
C THR A 75 -15.58 23.23 -19.63
N ALA A 76 -16.05 24.21 -20.41
CA ALA A 76 -15.25 25.27 -20.99
C ALA A 76 -15.60 26.60 -20.31
N GLY A 77 -14.62 27.21 -19.66
CA GLY A 77 -14.73 28.52 -19.01
C GLY A 77 -14.56 29.70 -19.99
N PRO A 78 -14.24 30.90 -19.49
CA PRO A 78 -14.06 32.10 -20.30
C PRO A 78 -12.95 32.01 -21.35
N ASN A 79 -13.17 32.67 -22.50
CA ASN A 79 -12.20 32.80 -23.60
C ASN A 79 -11.67 31.46 -24.17
N SER A 80 -12.48 30.41 -24.04
CA SER A 80 -12.11 29.05 -24.39
C SER A 80 -12.47 28.71 -25.83
N SER A 81 -11.70 27.81 -26.42
CA SER A 81 -11.97 27.25 -27.75
C SER A 81 -11.68 25.74 -27.76
N LEU A 82 -12.74 24.95 -28.01
CA LEU A 82 -12.79 23.49 -27.95
C LEU A 82 -13.39 22.93 -29.25
N THR A 83 -12.77 21.90 -29.81
CA THR A 83 -13.34 21.07 -30.88
C THR A 83 -13.35 19.62 -30.44
N ILE A 84 -14.44 18.88 -30.64
CA ILE A 84 -14.47 17.43 -30.43
C ILE A 84 -14.13 16.77 -31.77
N ASP A 85 -12.89 16.28 -31.91
CA ASP A 85 -12.33 15.76 -33.16
C ASP A 85 -12.78 14.33 -33.43
N ARG A 86 -12.96 13.52 -32.39
CA ARG A 86 -13.36 12.12 -32.49
C ARG A 86 -14.10 11.64 -31.26
N PHE A 87 -15.23 10.97 -31.47
CA PHE A 87 -15.94 10.27 -30.41
C PHE A 87 -16.46 8.93 -30.94
N VAL A 88 -15.88 7.84 -30.45
CA VAL A 88 -16.31 6.47 -30.74
C VAL A 88 -16.69 5.83 -29.42
N TYR A 89 -17.95 5.44 -29.29
CA TYR A 89 -18.44 4.76 -28.10
C TYR A 89 -19.45 3.68 -28.50
N ASP A 90 -19.09 2.42 -28.26
CA ASP A 90 -20.00 1.29 -28.35
C ASP A 90 -19.95 0.50 -27.03
N PRO A 91 -20.98 0.63 -26.17
CA PRO A 91 -21.01 -0.06 -24.88
C PRO A 91 -21.05 -1.60 -25.01
N ASN A 92 -21.50 -2.14 -26.15
CA ASN A 92 -21.61 -3.59 -26.38
C ASN A 92 -20.31 -4.19 -26.92
N ARG A 93 -19.49 -3.39 -27.62
CA ARG A 93 -18.21 -3.82 -28.21
C ARG A 93 -16.98 -3.43 -27.40
N GLY A 94 -17.17 -2.69 -26.30
CA GLY A 94 -16.08 -2.22 -25.44
C GLY A 94 -15.12 -1.24 -26.12
N THR A 95 -15.50 -0.67 -27.27
CA THR A 95 -14.70 0.34 -27.98
C THR A 95 -15.06 1.73 -27.48
N ALA A 96 -14.04 2.48 -27.09
CA ALA A 96 -14.20 3.76 -26.44
C ALA A 96 -12.98 4.64 -26.73
N GLU A 97 -13.15 5.68 -27.54
CA GLU A 97 -12.11 6.67 -27.87
C GLU A 97 -12.72 8.08 -27.94
N VAL A 98 -12.13 9.02 -27.20
CA VAL A 98 -12.45 10.45 -27.23
C VAL A 98 -11.18 11.20 -27.65
N SER A 99 -11.27 11.99 -28.72
CA SER A 99 -10.25 12.97 -29.09
C SER A 99 -10.87 14.36 -29.21
N ALA A 100 -10.20 15.35 -28.63
CA ALA A 100 -10.61 16.74 -28.66
C ALA A 100 -9.40 17.66 -28.81
N THR A 101 -9.62 18.87 -29.33
CA THR A 101 -8.59 19.90 -29.49
C THR A 101 -8.97 21.13 -28.65
N LEU A 102 -8.07 21.55 -27.76
CA LEU A 102 -8.19 22.73 -26.91
C LEU A 102 -7.11 23.73 -27.31
N THR A 103 -7.49 24.91 -27.82
CA THR A 103 -6.50 25.87 -28.35
C THR A 103 -6.15 27.01 -27.39
N LYS A 104 -7.09 27.42 -26.52
CA LYS A 104 -6.90 28.48 -25.52
C LYS A 104 -8.01 28.44 -24.47
N GLY A 105 -7.78 29.10 -23.33
CA GLY A 105 -8.77 29.28 -22.27
C GLY A 105 -8.67 28.23 -21.16
N VAL A 106 -9.72 28.11 -20.35
CA VAL A 106 -9.77 27.22 -19.18
C VAL A 106 -10.82 26.14 -19.39
N PHE A 107 -10.47 24.91 -19.01
CA PHE A 107 -11.32 23.74 -19.17
C PHE A 107 -11.25 22.81 -17.96
N ARG A 108 -12.32 22.05 -17.76
CA ARG A 108 -12.32 20.86 -16.92
C ARG A 108 -12.80 19.67 -17.73
N PHE A 109 -12.05 18.58 -17.66
CA PHE A 109 -12.42 17.29 -18.19
C PHE A 109 -12.79 16.36 -17.03
N ILE A 110 -13.91 15.65 -17.15
CA ILE A 110 -14.32 14.60 -16.23
C ILE A 110 -14.51 13.33 -17.05
N GLY A 111 -13.66 12.33 -16.82
CA GLY A 111 -13.66 11.10 -17.58
C GLY A 111 -14.87 10.21 -17.31
N GLY A 112 -15.61 9.86 -18.37
CA GLY A 112 -16.66 8.84 -18.36
C GLY A 112 -16.12 7.42 -18.48
N LYS A 113 -16.94 6.48 -18.95
CA LYS A 113 -16.55 5.06 -19.13
C LYS A 113 -15.32 4.91 -20.05
N THR A 114 -15.22 5.72 -21.09
CA THR A 114 -14.10 5.72 -22.05
C THR A 114 -12.76 6.09 -21.42
N SER A 115 -12.74 6.97 -20.42
CA SER A 115 -11.48 7.37 -19.77
C SER A 115 -10.80 6.22 -19.00
N LYS A 116 -11.52 5.13 -18.71
CA LYS A 116 -10.99 4.01 -17.93
C LYS A 116 -10.20 3.02 -18.80
N THR A 117 -10.35 3.07 -20.13
CA THR A 117 -9.58 2.24 -21.07
C THR A 117 -8.19 2.84 -21.33
N PRO A 118 -7.15 2.01 -21.57
CA PRO A 118 -5.84 2.51 -21.97
C PRO A 118 -5.94 3.32 -23.27
N ASN A 119 -5.36 4.51 -23.31
CA ASN A 119 -5.39 5.45 -24.46
C ASN A 119 -6.80 5.93 -24.88
N GLY A 120 -7.82 5.77 -24.03
CA GLY A 120 -9.20 6.12 -24.37
C GLY A 120 -9.46 7.61 -24.57
N VAL A 121 -8.61 8.50 -24.03
CA VAL A 121 -8.79 9.97 -24.14
C VAL A 121 -7.50 10.63 -24.58
N ARG A 122 -7.57 11.44 -25.63
CA ARG A 122 -6.47 12.29 -26.14
C ARG A 122 -6.95 13.71 -26.39
N ILE A 123 -6.33 14.68 -25.72
CA ILE A 123 -6.63 16.09 -25.91
C ILE A 123 -5.43 16.78 -26.57
N ASN A 124 -5.61 17.31 -27.78
CA ASN A 124 -4.58 18.07 -28.48
C ASN A 124 -4.57 19.53 -28.01
N SER A 125 -3.39 20.10 -27.82
CA SER A 125 -3.22 21.49 -27.40
C SER A 125 -1.95 22.09 -28.01
N PRO A 126 -1.78 23.43 -28.00
CA PRO A 126 -0.55 24.07 -28.45
C PRO A 126 0.72 23.66 -27.68
N VAL A 127 0.58 23.10 -26.48
CA VAL A 127 1.70 22.67 -25.63
C VAL A 127 2.02 21.17 -25.74
N GLY A 128 1.22 20.43 -26.51
CA GLY A 128 1.35 18.99 -26.69
C GLY A 128 0.02 18.23 -26.64
N THR A 129 0.11 16.91 -26.67
CA THR A 129 -1.04 16.00 -26.53
C THR A 129 -1.16 15.54 -25.09
N ILE A 130 -2.33 15.79 -24.49
CA ILE A 130 -2.68 15.39 -23.13
C ILE A 130 -3.39 14.04 -23.19
N GLY A 131 -2.83 13.01 -22.56
CA GLY A 131 -3.49 11.74 -22.34
C GLY A 131 -4.18 11.72 -20.98
N ILE A 132 -5.44 11.28 -20.93
CA ILE A 132 -6.19 11.22 -19.66
C ILE A 132 -6.68 9.79 -19.43
N ARG A 133 -6.41 9.27 -18.23
CA ARG A 133 -6.80 7.92 -17.86
C ARG A 133 -7.52 7.91 -16.50
N GLY A 134 -8.85 7.87 -16.54
CA GLY A 134 -9.72 7.77 -15.38
C GLY A 134 -9.58 8.95 -14.41
N ALA A 135 -9.44 10.16 -14.95
CA ALA A 135 -9.13 11.36 -14.16
C ALA A 135 -10.05 12.55 -14.44
N VAL A 136 -10.10 13.44 -13.44
CA VAL A 136 -10.63 14.79 -13.51
C VAL A 136 -9.44 15.72 -13.68
N VAL A 137 -9.43 16.46 -14.79
CA VAL A 137 -8.29 17.26 -15.21
C VAL A 137 -8.72 18.68 -15.48
N ASP A 138 -8.04 19.62 -14.84
CA ASP A 138 -8.16 21.05 -15.07
C ASP A 138 -7.07 21.50 -16.03
N ILE A 139 -7.44 22.25 -17.06
CA ILE A 139 -6.56 22.63 -18.15
C ILE A 139 -6.68 24.14 -18.36
N ALA A 140 -5.57 24.87 -18.28
CA ALA A 140 -5.50 26.29 -18.59
C ALA A 140 -4.45 26.52 -19.68
N MET A 141 -4.84 27.14 -20.80
CA MET A 141 -4.00 27.35 -21.98
C MET A 141 -3.88 28.84 -22.31
N GLY A 142 -2.67 29.38 -22.27
CA GLY A 142 -2.38 30.81 -22.45
C GLY A 142 -2.32 31.30 -23.90
N GLY A 143 -2.48 30.40 -24.88
CA GLY A 143 -2.54 30.75 -26.31
C GLY A 143 -1.20 31.15 -26.93
N ARG A 144 -0.10 31.22 -26.15
CA ARG A 144 1.27 31.52 -26.61
C ARG A 144 2.25 30.35 -26.41
N GLY A 145 1.74 29.13 -26.23
CA GLY A 145 2.56 27.94 -25.97
C GLY A 145 2.87 27.72 -24.48
N ASP A 146 2.21 28.47 -23.60
CA ASP A 146 2.16 28.31 -22.17
C ASP A 146 0.87 27.64 -21.71
N GLY A 147 0.92 26.89 -20.62
CA GLY A 147 -0.26 26.25 -20.07
C GLY A 147 -0.02 25.40 -18.83
N THR A 148 -1.10 25.08 -18.14
CA THR A 148 -1.11 24.25 -16.94
C THR A 148 -2.11 23.11 -17.13
N VAL A 149 -1.67 21.89 -16.84
CA VAL A 149 -2.51 20.69 -16.83
C VAL A 149 -2.49 20.11 -15.42
N SER A 150 -3.56 20.31 -14.67
CA SER A 150 -3.69 19.94 -13.25
C SER A 150 -4.58 18.72 -13.09
N MET A 151 -4.06 17.71 -12.40
CA MET A 151 -4.85 16.54 -12.04
C MET A 151 -5.58 16.82 -10.74
N VAL A 152 -6.91 16.95 -10.81
CA VAL A 152 -7.74 17.21 -9.62
C VAL A 152 -8.02 15.90 -8.87
N PHE A 153 -8.24 14.82 -9.61
CA PHE A 153 -8.56 13.49 -9.09
C PHE A 153 -8.32 12.42 -10.17
N GLY A 154 -8.07 11.16 -9.80
CA GLY A 154 -8.07 10.03 -10.73
C GLY A 154 -6.81 9.20 -10.74
N ARG A 155 -6.55 8.51 -11.86
CA ARG A 155 -5.37 7.62 -12.00
C ARG A 155 -4.17 8.25 -12.69
N GLU A 156 -4.37 8.96 -13.80
CA GLU A 156 -3.22 9.46 -14.57
C GLU A 156 -3.59 10.55 -15.59
N VAL A 157 -2.67 11.50 -15.74
CA VAL A 157 -2.60 12.50 -16.81
C VAL A 157 -1.19 12.53 -17.38
N THR A 158 -1.07 12.50 -18.70
CA THR A 158 0.21 12.68 -19.40
C THR A 158 0.16 13.91 -20.29
N LEU A 159 1.31 14.56 -20.51
CA LEU A 159 1.48 15.59 -21.52
C LEU A 159 2.71 15.26 -22.36
N THR A 160 2.48 14.85 -23.62
CA THR A 160 3.52 14.61 -24.62
C THR A 160 3.70 15.84 -25.47
N GLY A 161 4.89 16.44 -25.42
CA GLY A 161 5.21 17.62 -26.18
C GLY A 161 5.52 17.38 -27.66
N PRO A 162 5.66 18.47 -28.46
CA PRO A 162 6.12 18.38 -29.84
C PRO A 162 7.51 17.76 -30.00
N ASN A 163 8.35 17.80 -28.96
CA ASN A 163 9.67 17.16 -28.92
C ASN A 163 9.63 15.66 -28.56
N GLY A 164 8.44 15.06 -28.46
CA GLY A 164 8.24 13.66 -28.07
C GLY A 164 8.41 13.37 -26.57
N GLN A 165 8.91 14.32 -25.78
CA GLN A 165 9.05 14.14 -24.34
C GLN A 165 7.69 14.14 -23.65
N THR A 166 7.49 13.18 -22.76
CA THR A 166 6.24 13.01 -22.01
C THR A 166 6.45 13.28 -20.53
N ASN A 167 5.62 14.18 -19.98
CA ASN A 167 5.52 14.44 -18.55
C ASN A 167 4.27 13.72 -18.02
N ARG A 168 4.33 13.22 -16.78
CA ARG A 168 3.25 12.43 -16.20
C ARG A 168 2.91 12.94 -14.81
N VAL A 169 1.62 13.05 -14.53
CA VAL A 169 1.04 13.26 -13.21
C VAL A 169 0.14 12.08 -12.90
N TYR A 170 0.41 11.37 -11.83
CA TYR A 170 -0.37 10.23 -11.34
C TYR A 170 -0.93 10.48 -9.94
N GLU A 171 -0.67 11.65 -9.38
CA GLU A 171 -1.13 12.06 -8.07
C GLU A 171 -2.08 13.27 -8.18
N PRO A 172 -3.30 13.19 -7.59
CA PRO A 172 -4.17 14.35 -7.43
C PRO A 172 -3.48 15.52 -6.73
N GLY A 173 -3.74 16.73 -7.18
CA GLY A 173 -3.13 17.93 -6.62
C GLY A 173 -1.78 18.30 -7.23
N TYR A 174 -1.29 17.58 -8.25
CA TYR A 174 -0.12 17.98 -9.04
C TYR A 174 -0.50 18.53 -10.43
N SER A 175 0.38 19.37 -10.97
CA SER A 175 0.22 20.03 -12.26
C SER A 175 1.46 19.88 -13.12
N ILE A 176 1.26 19.69 -14.42
CA ILE A 176 2.29 19.91 -15.43
C ILE A 176 2.19 21.37 -15.84
N VAL A 177 3.20 22.17 -15.51
CA VAL A 177 3.30 23.57 -15.92
C VAL A 177 4.24 23.66 -17.12
N VAL A 178 3.77 24.33 -18.16
CA VAL A 178 4.52 24.61 -19.39
C VAL A 178 4.76 26.10 -19.47
N GLU A 179 6.03 26.49 -19.46
CA GLU A 179 6.46 27.87 -19.64
C GLU A 179 7.20 28.00 -20.96
N THR A 180 6.95 29.08 -21.69
CA THR A 180 7.70 29.39 -22.93
C THR A 180 8.72 30.48 -22.62
N GLY A 181 10.00 30.15 -22.74
CA GLY A 181 11.11 31.07 -22.52
C GLY A 181 11.26 32.13 -23.63
N PRO A 182 12.08 33.17 -23.43
CA PRO A 182 12.32 34.21 -24.44
C PRO A 182 12.90 33.71 -25.77
N ASP A 183 13.55 32.54 -25.76
CA ASP A 183 14.10 31.85 -26.93
C ASP A 183 13.06 30.98 -27.66
N GLY A 184 11.80 31.03 -27.23
CA GLY A 184 10.69 30.24 -27.78
C GLY A 184 10.70 28.78 -27.37
N LYS A 185 11.62 28.34 -26.50
CA LYS A 185 11.65 26.97 -26.00
C LYS A 185 10.67 26.79 -24.87
N GLN A 186 9.97 25.66 -24.89
CA GLN A 186 9.07 25.25 -23.82
C GLN A 186 9.84 24.46 -22.76
N THR A 187 9.79 24.90 -21.51
CA THR A 187 10.14 24.09 -20.34
C THR A 187 8.87 23.46 -19.79
N ARG A 188 8.99 22.23 -19.28
CA ARG A 188 7.88 21.53 -18.64
C ARG A 188 8.34 21.04 -17.28
N GLN A 189 7.55 21.29 -16.26
CA GLN A 189 7.84 20.84 -14.91
C GLN A 189 6.58 20.30 -14.26
N VAL A 190 6.73 19.18 -13.55
CA VAL A 190 5.71 18.66 -12.66
C VAL A 190 5.90 19.33 -11.30
N VAL A 191 4.87 20.03 -10.83
CA VAL A 191 4.88 20.74 -9.54
C VAL A 191 3.60 20.44 -8.77
N LYS A 192 3.65 20.51 -7.44
CA LYS A 192 2.43 20.53 -6.63
C LYS A 192 1.61 21.73 -7.06
N THR A 193 0.33 21.53 -7.33
CA THR A 193 -0.57 22.58 -7.86
C THR A 193 -0.61 23.73 -6.86
N PRO A 194 -0.11 24.92 -7.22
CA PRO A 194 -0.14 26.05 -6.31
C PRO A 194 -1.60 26.35 -5.91
N PRO A 195 -1.93 26.54 -4.62
CA PRO A 195 -3.31 26.81 -4.19
C PRO A 195 -3.96 28.00 -4.93
N ALA A 196 -3.15 29.02 -5.26
CA ALA A 196 -3.59 30.16 -6.06
C ALA A 196 -4.01 29.76 -7.49
N ALA A 197 -3.27 28.85 -8.14
CA ALA A 197 -3.57 28.37 -9.49
C ALA A 197 -4.84 27.50 -9.50
N ALA A 198 -5.00 26.60 -8.52
CA ALA A 198 -6.22 25.82 -8.33
C ALA A 198 -7.44 26.72 -8.08
N GLY A 199 -7.31 27.73 -7.21
CA GLY A 199 -8.38 28.69 -6.93
C GLY A 199 -8.76 29.54 -8.14
N GLN A 200 -7.80 29.92 -8.99
CA GLN A 200 -8.06 30.65 -10.24
C GLN A 200 -8.84 29.80 -11.24
N ILE A 201 -8.45 28.54 -11.46
CA ILE A 201 -9.17 27.64 -12.36
C ILE A 201 -10.57 27.34 -11.83
N GLN A 202 -10.70 27.07 -10.54
CA GLN A 202 -12.00 26.84 -9.89
C GLN A 202 -12.93 28.05 -10.03
N THR A 203 -12.41 29.27 -9.85
CA THR A 203 -13.19 30.51 -10.02
C THR A 203 -13.58 30.73 -11.47
N ALA A 204 -12.69 30.44 -12.43
CA ALA A 204 -12.98 30.55 -13.86
C ALA A 204 -14.05 29.57 -14.34
N LEU A 205 -14.16 28.41 -13.69
CA LEU A 205 -15.14 27.36 -14.01
C LEU A 205 -16.42 27.44 -13.16
N ALA A 206 -16.50 28.34 -12.18
CA ALA A 206 -17.67 28.52 -11.33
C ALA A 206 -18.79 29.32 -12.03
N GLY A 207 -20.05 28.96 -11.73
CA GLY A 207 -21.20 29.77 -12.12
C GLY A 207 -21.20 31.13 -11.42
N ARG A 208 -21.57 32.19 -12.13
CA ARG A 208 -21.65 33.55 -11.57
C ARG A 208 -23.07 33.85 -11.07
N PRO A 209 -23.23 34.60 -9.96
CA PRO A 209 -24.53 35.04 -9.48
C PRO A 209 -25.34 35.79 -10.56
N GLY A 210 -26.64 35.55 -10.62
CA GLY A 210 -27.55 36.21 -11.58
C GLY A 210 -27.58 35.60 -12.98
N THR A 211 -26.99 34.43 -13.19
CA THR A 211 -27.02 33.71 -14.48
C THR A 211 -28.11 32.63 -14.49
N THR A 212 -28.75 32.41 -15.65
CA THR A 212 -29.87 31.45 -15.81
C THR A 212 -29.44 30.07 -16.34
N GLY A 213 -28.14 29.81 -16.45
CA GLY A 213 -27.63 28.55 -17.00
C GLY A 213 -27.98 28.33 -18.48
N GLY A 214 -28.44 29.37 -19.19
CA GLY A 214 -28.78 29.29 -20.61
C GLY A 214 -30.18 28.77 -20.86
N SER A 215 -31.00 28.69 -19.81
CA SER A 215 -32.43 28.42 -19.95
C SER A 215 -33.12 29.60 -20.62
N ALA A 216 -33.82 29.33 -21.74
CA ALA A 216 -34.69 30.30 -22.39
C ALA A 216 -35.92 30.66 -21.52
N ASN A 217 -36.32 29.74 -20.64
CA ASN A 217 -37.44 29.88 -19.70
C ASN A 217 -37.00 29.34 -18.32
N PRO A 218 -36.42 30.17 -17.43
CA PRO A 218 -36.01 29.71 -16.11
C PRO A 218 -37.20 29.13 -15.33
N PRO A 219 -37.05 27.97 -14.66
CA PRO A 219 -38.12 27.39 -13.84
C PRO A 219 -38.53 28.39 -12.75
N THR A 220 -39.83 28.56 -12.54
CA THR A 220 -40.37 29.34 -11.41
C THR A 220 -40.58 28.43 -10.22
N ASP A 221 -40.65 29.00 -9.01
CA ASP A 221 -40.97 28.25 -7.78
C ASP A 221 -42.26 27.44 -7.91
N ARG A 222 -43.21 27.92 -8.73
CA ARG A 222 -44.46 27.21 -9.05
C ARG A 222 -44.24 26.01 -9.96
N ILE A 223 -43.36 26.10 -10.96
CA ILE A 223 -42.99 24.97 -11.83
C ILE A 223 -42.26 23.88 -11.04
N VAL A 224 -41.42 24.26 -10.07
CA VAL A 224 -40.73 23.30 -9.18
C VAL A 224 -41.72 22.64 -8.20
N ALA A 225 -42.65 23.42 -7.63
CA ALA A 225 -43.69 22.92 -6.73
C ALA A 225 -44.69 21.97 -7.43
N ASP A 226 -44.96 22.20 -8.71
CA ASP A 226 -45.86 21.40 -9.54
C ASP A 226 -45.14 20.22 -10.25
N SER A 227 -43.85 19.98 -9.97
CA SER A 227 -43.06 18.90 -10.60
C SER A 227 -43.11 17.58 -9.82
N ASP A 228 -43.12 16.45 -10.54
CA ASP A 228 -43.10 15.09 -9.95
C ASP A 228 -41.71 14.67 -9.40
N VAL A 229 -40.78 15.62 -9.20
CA VAL A 229 -39.43 15.33 -8.70
C VAL A 229 -39.50 15.04 -7.19
N PRO A 230 -39.13 13.84 -6.71
CA PRO A 230 -39.16 13.52 -5.28
C PRO A 230 -38.25 14.45 -4.47
N ARG A 231 -38.73 14.92 -3.31
CA ARG A 231 -38.01 15.85 -2.41
C ARG A 231 -36.80 15.24 -1.67
N ASP A 232 -36.41 14.01 -1.98
CA ASP A 232 -35.40 13.26 -1.23
C ASP A 232 -34.09 13.15 -2.02
N ASN A 233 -33.19 14.12 -1.87
CA ASN A 233 -31.82 14.02 -2.41
C ASN A 233 -30.75 14.11 -1.31
N SER A 234 -30.93 13.39 -0.20
CA SER A 234 -29.83 12.86 0.67
C SER A 234 -30.26 12.39 2.09
N GLN A 235 -31.50 12.58 2.55
CA GLN A 235 -31.93 12.24 3.92
C GLN A 235 -31.03 12.79 5.07
N LEU A 236 -30.19 13.80 4.80
CA LEU A 236 -29.39 14.49 5.82
C LEU A 236 -30.11 15.77 6.27
N ALA A 237 -30.07 16.06 7.57
CA ALA A 237 -30.69 17.26 8.12
C ALA A 237 -29.96 18.54 7.68
N LEU A 238 -30.73 19.61 7.41
CA LEU A 238 -30.22 20.95 7.12
C LEU A 238 -29.39 21.47 8.30
N VAL A 239 -28.09 21.70 8.09
CA VAL A 239 -27.27 22.49 9.02
C VAL A 239 -27.58 23.97 8.80
N VAL A 240 -28.30 24.58 9.75
CA VAL A 240 -28.54 26.03 9.79
C VAL A 240 -27.39 26.68 10.57
N ASN A 241 -26.69 27.64 9.95
CA ASN A 241 -25.54 28.41 10.44
C ASN A 241 -24.19 27.67 10.60
N PRO A 242 -23.43 27.46 9.51
CA PRO A 242 -21.99 27.20 9.63
C PRO A 242 -21.22 28.47 10.11
N PRO A 243 -20.17 28.33 10.95
CA PRO A 243 -19.39 29.47 11.46
C PRO A 243 -18.63 30.19 10.34
N VAL A 244 -18.59 31.53 10.39
CA VAL A 244 -17.83 32.37 9.46
C VAL A 244 -16.34 32.39 9.86
N PRO A 245 -15.41 31.96 8.98
CA PRO A 245 -13.97 32.08 9.25
C PRO A 245 -13.52 33.55 9.24
N GLN A 246 -12.79 33.98 10.27
CA GLN A 246 -12.20 35.33 10.30
C GLN A 246 -10.91 35.42 9.45
N PRO A 247 -10.67 36.53 8.73
CA PRO A 247 -9.43 36.74 7.97
C PRO A 247 -8.22 36.98 8.89
N ARG A 248 -7.11 36.28 8.64
CA ARG A 248 -5.83 36.49 9.33
C ARG A 248 -4.98 37.56 8.59
N PRO A 249 -4.18 38.39 9.30
CA PRO A 249 -3.57 39.60 8.75
C PRO A 249 -2.45 39.37 7.72
N GLU A 250 -2.32 40.31 6.77
CA GLU A 250 -1.26 40.34 5.75
C GLU A 250 0.13 40.58 6.36
N PRO A 251 1.17 39.84 5.92
CA PRO A 251 2.55 40.18 6.23
C PRO A 251 3.05 41.36 5.39
N ARG A 252 3.63 42.30 6.12
CA ARG A 252 4.25 43.57 5.73
C ARG A 252 5.44 43.37 4.78
N SER A 253 5.53 44.18 3.74
CA SER A 253 6.69 44.27 2.85
C SER A 253 7.94 44.73 3.61
N GLU A 254 9.01 43.93 3.58
CA GLU A 254 10.36 44.41 3.85
C GLU A 254 11.15 44.52 2.54
N VAL A 255 11.73 45.71 2.39
CA VAL A 255 12.53 46.22 1.30
C VAL A 255 13.94 45.66 1.44
N LEU A 256 14.49 45.05 0.38
CA LEU A 256 15.92 44.80 0.27
C LEU A 256 16.52 45.68 -0.82
N THR A 257 17.24 46.68 -0.33
CA THR A 257 17.98 47.71 -1.04
C THR A 257 19.21 47.15 -1.74
N ALA A 258 19.53 47.75 -2.88
CA ALA A 258 20.65 47.49 -3.76
C ALA A 258 22.05 47.62 -3.13
N VAL A 259 23.02 46.89 -3.71
CA VAL A 259 24.44 47.24 -3.78
C VAL A 259 24.97 46.93 -5.20
N GLN A 260 25.23 47.99 -5.97
CA GLN A 260 26.17 48.14 -7.10
C GLN A 260 27.63 47.97 -6.59
N GLU A 261 28.72 47.65 -7.31
CA GLU A 261 29.12 47.80 -8.73
C GLU A 261 30.53 47.17 -8.98
N GLN A 262 30.89 46.95 -10.27
CA GLN A 262 32.22 47.08 -10.95
C GLN A 262 33.32 46.00 -10.73
N ASN A 263 34.14 45.50 -11.70
CA ASN A 263 34.65 45.86 -13.07
C ASN A 263 35.01 44.53 -13.85
N VAL A 264 34.83 44.30 -15.16
CA VAL A 264 35.42 44.79 -16.46
C VAL A 264 36.90 44.42 -16.73
N ASP A 265 37.17 43.53 -17.72
CA ASP A 265 38.07 43.69 -18.91
C ASP A 265 38.26 42.34 -19.67
N VAL A 266 37.87 42.17 -20.96
CA VAL A 266 38.61 42.35 -22.25
C VAL A 266 39.75 41.31 -22.47
N VAL A 267 39.73 40.50 -23.55
CA VAL A 267 40.57 40.62 -24.77
C VAL A 267 40.05 39.71 -25.92
N ARG A 268 40.21 40.20 -27.16
CA ARG A 268 39.94 39.59 -28.49
C ARG A 268 41.26 39.49 -29.31
N GLU A 269 41.24 38.65 -30.37
CA GLU A 269 42.12 38.59 -31.58
C GLU A 269 43.56 38.06 -31.40
N ASP A 270 44.26 37.34 -32.30
CA ASP A 270 44.15 36.84 -33.70
C ASP A 270 45.19 35.66 -33.84
N VAL A 271 45.23 34.77 -34.85
CA VAL A 271 45.89 34.93 -36.17
C VAL A 271 45.79 33.61 -36.99
N VAL A 272 45.65 33.80 -38.30
CA VAL A 272 45.57 32.93 -39.50
C VAL A 272 47.01 32.48 -39.92
N GLU A 273 47.35 31.30 -40.44
CA GLU A 273 47.24 30.82 -41.84
C GLU A 273 48.28 29.69 -42.04
N GLU A 274 47.98 28.66 -42.83
CA GLU A 274 48.82 28.30 -43.99
C GLU A 274 48.09 27.32 -44.91
N ALA A 275 48.29 27.53 -46.22
CA ALA A 275 47.51 27.00 -47.33
C ALA A 275 48.38 26.20 -48.32
N GLY A 276 47.72 25.39 -49.17
CA GLY A 276 48.22 24.87 -50.45
C GLY A 276 48.22 23.33 -50.50
N THR A 277 47.68 22.64 -51.51
CA THR A 277 47.58 22.97 -52.94
C THR A 277 46.47 22.16 -53.62
N ASP A 278 45.96 22.71 -54.72
CA ASP A 278 44.82 22.27 -55.51
C ASP A 278 45.27 21.47 -56.75
N THR A 279 44.50 20.46 -57.17
CA THR A 279 44.59 19.86 -58.52
C THR A 279 43.22 19.27 -58.90
N PRO A 280 42.62 19.64 -60.04
CA PRO A 280 41.27 19.20 -60.41
C PRO A 280 41.28 17.90 -61.24
N ILE A 281 40.51 16.89 -60.82
CA ILE A 281 40.22 15.68 -61.62
C ILE A 281 38.70 15.41 -61.65
N GLN A 282 38.24 15.10 -62.85
CA GLN A 282 36.89 14.88 -63.39
C GLN A 282 36.01 13.84 -62.63
N PRO A 283 34.66 13.94 -62.65
CA PRO A 283 33.78 13.03 -61.91
C PRO A 283 33.68 11.64 -62.57
N GLY A 284 33.98 10.58 -61.81
CA GLY A 284 33.67 9.19 -62.14
C GLY A 284 32.28 8.76 -61.66
N PRO A 285 31.76 7.61 -62.12
CA PRO A 285 30.40 7.15 -61.81
C PRO A 285 30.26 6.82 -60.32
N GLY A 286 29.11 7.18 -59.73
CA GLY A 286 28.85 7.07 -58.30
C GLY A 286 28.91 5.62 -57.78
N PRO A 287 29.33 5.42 -56.52
CA PRO A 287 29.32 4.10 -55.91
C PRO A 287 27.88 3.62 -55.69
N GLU A 288 27.67 2.35 -55.99
CA GLU A 288 26.48 1.57 -55.65
C GLU A 288 26.25 1.64 -54.12
N PRO A 289 24.99 1.79 -53.64
CA PRO A 289 24.74 1.96 -52.21
C PRO A 289 25.21 0.73 -51.44
N GLU A 290 26.08 0.98 -50.46
CA GLU A 290 26.52 0.01 -49.47
C GLU A 290 25.29 -0.55 -48.73
N PRO A 291 25.15 -1.87 -48.52
CA PRO A 291 24.04 -2.42 -47.76
C PRO A 291 24.06 -1.83 -46.36
N GLU A 292 22.89 -1.38 -45.87
CA GLU A 292 22.73 -0.94 -44.48
C GLU A 292 23.34 -1.98 -43.53
N PRO A 293 24.15 -1.56 -42.53
CA PRO A 293 24.66 -2.50 -41.55
C PRO A 293 23.48 -3.18 -40.86
N GLU A 294 23.47 -4.52 -40.85
CA GLU A 294 22.50 -5.28 -40.06
C GLU A 294 22.52 -4.76 -38.62
N PRO A 295 21.35 -4.53 -37.99
CA PRO A 295 21.30 -4.07 -36.62
C PRO A 295 22.07 -5.05 -35.74
N ASN A 296 23.05 -4.53 -34.99
CA ASN A 296 23.82 -5.34 -34.05
C ASN A 296 22.85 -6.18 -33.19
N PRO A 297 23.04 -7.51 -33.07
CA PRO A 297 22.13 -8.35 -32.30
C PRO A 297 22.11 -7.86 -30.85
N THR A 298 20.92 -7.55 -30.35
CA THR A 298 20.72 -7.15 -28.95
C THR A 298 21.24 -8.27 -28.05
N THR A 299 22.20 -7.94 -27.19
CA THR A 299 22.74 -8.87 -26.20
C THR A 299 22.06 -8.61 -24.86
N LEU A 300 21.45 -9.63 -24.28
CA LEU A 300 20.85 -9.61 -22.95
C LEU A 300 21.59 -10.58 -22.04
N THR A 301 22.23 -10.07 -21.00
CA THR A 301 22.77 -10.93 -19.94
C THR A 301 21.71 -11.06 -18.84
N ALA A 302 21.42 -12.28 -18.43
CA ALA A 302 20.40 -12.58 -17.42
C ALA A 302 20.93 -13.60 -16.40
N ARG A 303 20.48 -13.48 -15.15
CA ARG A 303 20.61 -14.53 -14.13
C ARG A 303 19.42 -15.46 -14.25
N LEU A 304 19.66 -16.76 -14.37
CA LEU A 304 18.68 -17.80 -14.58
C LEU A 304 18.62 -18.71 -13.36
N LEU A 305 17.44 -18.86 -12.78
CA LEU A 305 17.13 -19.77 -11.68
C LEU A 305 16.22 -20.89 -12.18
N THR A 306 16.55 -22.13 -11.86
CA THR A 306 15.73 -23.31 -12.19
C THR A 306 15.58 -24.23 -10.98
N ALA A 307 14.51 -25.03 -10.96
CA ALA A 307 14.38 -26.09 -9.96
C ALA A 307 15.35 -27.26 -10.22
N GLY A 308 15.92 -27.76 -9.12
CA GLY A 308 16.71 -28.98 -9.05
C GLY A 308 15.87 -30.26 -8.91
N GLN A 309 16.56 -31.40 -8.81
CA GLN A 309 15.91 -32.67 -8.43
C GLN A 309 15.78 -32.80 -6.91
N THR A 310 16.77 -32.28 -6.19
CA THR A 310 16.85 -32.27 -4.74
C THR A 310 17.39 -30.92 -4.29
N PHE A 311 16.90 -30.43 -3.16
CA PHE A 311 17.47 -29.28 -2.47
C PHE A 311 17.85 -29.71 -1.06
N THR A 312 19.08 -29.42 -0.64
CA THR A 312 19.51 -29.69 0.74
C THR A 312 19.57 -28.37 1.48
N ASN A 313 18.76 -28.22 2.51
CA ASN A 313 18.81 -27.03 3.36
C ASN A 313 20.04 -27.07 4.28
N SER A 314 20.25 -26.00 5.04
CA SER A 314 21.37 -25.92 5.99
C SER A 314 21.41 -27.01 7.05
N ASP A 315 20.24 -27.51 7.43
CA ASP A 315 20.07 -28.45 8.52
C ASP A 315 20.36 -29.87 8.01
N GLY A 316 20.71 -30.00 6.73
CA GLY A 316 21.01 -31.24 6.05
C GLY A 316 19.77 -31.98 5.58
N GLU A 317 18.58 -31.39 5.71
CA GLU A 317 17.33 -31.98 5.25
C GLU A 317 17.24 -31.90 3.73
N VAL A 318 16.82 -33.01 3.11
CA VAL A 318 16.74 -33.12 1.66
C VAL A 318 15.29 -33.01 1.22
N VAL A 319 14.95 -31.90 0.57
CA VAL A 319 13.68 -31.70 -0.11
C VAL A 319 13.74 -32.38 -1.48
N GLN A 320 12.84 -33.34 -1.69
CA GLN A 320 12.65 -34.00 -2.99
C GLN A 320 11.73 -33.16 -3.86
N ASN A 321 12.05 -33.03 -5.15
CA ASN A 321 11.29 -32.22 -6.10
C ASN A 321 11.07 -30.77 -5.61
N PRO A 322 12.14 -30.02 -5.30
CA PRO A 322 12.06 -28.68 -4.70
C PRO A 322 11.22 -27.69 -5.53
N GLY A 323 11.14 -27.88 -6.85
CA GLY A 323 10.31 -27.03 -7.69
C GLY A 323 8.81 -27.13 -7.40
N ALA A 324 8.32 -28.25 -6.83
CA ALA A 324 6.93 -28.38 -6.40
C ALA A 324 6.58 -27.50 -5.19
N THR A 325 7.58 -27.13 -4.39
CA THR A 325 7.40 -26.18 -3.27
C THR A 325 7.88 -24.78 -3.63
N GLY A 326 8.23 -24.52 -4.89
CA GLY A 326 8.66 -23.21 -5.39
C GLY A 326 10.12 -22.88 -5.10
N LEU A 327 10.91 -23.82 -4.59
CA LEU A 327 12.35 -23.65 -4.39
C LEU A 327 13.08 -23.76 -5.75
N VAL A 328 13.83 -22.71 -6.09
CA VAL A 328 14.65 -22.62 -7.30
C VAL A 328 16.04 -22.07 -6.98
N GLY A 329 17.05 -22.52 -7.71
CA GLY A 329 18.44 -22.18 -7.39
C GLY A 329 19.03 -23.07 -6.28
N GLY A 330 20.17 -22.65 -5.73
CA GLY A 330 20.84 -23.33 -4.60
C GLY A 330 22.14 -24.02 -4.98
N SER A 331 22.27 -24.40 -6.25
CA SER A 331 23.54 -24.87 -6.83
C SER A 331 23.98 -24.00 -8.00
N ALA A 332 25.27 -24.07 -8.37
CA ALA A 332 25.81 -23.39 -9.55
C ALA A 332 25.17 -23.88 -10.87
N ASP A 333 24.60 -25.09 -10.86
CA ASP A 333 23.87 -25.63 -12.00
C ASP A 333 22.46 -25.05 -12.12
N GLU A 334 21.83 -24.69 -11.00
CA GLU A 334 20.45 -24.18 -10.92
C GLU A 334 20.37 -22.65 -10.90
N ASP A 335 21.43 -21.97 -10.47
CA ASP A 335 21.57 -20.51 -10.42
C ASP A 335 22.80 -20.06 -11.21
N ARG A 336 22.57 -19.47 -12.39
CA ARG A 336 23.63 -19.23 -13.38
C ARG A 336 23.41 -17.99 -14.23
N ILE A 337 24.50 -17.41 -14.71
CA ILE A 337 24.46 -16.28 -15.65
C ILE A 337 24.43 -16.82 -17.09
N VAL A 338 23.50 -16.30 -17.89
CA VAL A 338 23.33 -16.66 -19.30
C VAL A 338 23.37 -15.41 -20.17
N THR A 339 24.15 -15.44 -21.24
CA THR A 339 24.17 -14.39 -22.27
C THR A 339 23.30 -14.81 -23.44
N LEU A 340 22.26 -14.03 -23.72
CA LEU A 340 21.31 -14.24 -24.81
C LEU A 340 21.62 -13.23 -25.93
N ARG A 341 21.51 -13.66 -27.19
CA ARG A 341 21.73 -12.78 -28.36
C ARG A 341 20.54 -12.90 -29.32
N GLY A 342 20.05 -11.77 -29.85
CA GLY A 342 18.96 -11.74 -30.84
C GLY A 342 18.27 -10.37 -30.98
N GLY A 343 17.26 -10.26 -31.86
CA GLY A 343 16.59 -8.98 -32.21
C GLY A 343 15.07 -8.93 -31.94
N GLY A 344 14.52 -9.93 -31.24
CA GLY A 344 13.10 -10.04 -30.90
C GLY A 344 12.79 -11.31 -30.09
N THR A 345 13.52 -12.39 -30.41
CA THR A 345 13.75 -13.53 -29.53
C THR A 345 15.25 -13.68 -29.38
N ALA A 346 15.73 -13.92 -28.16
CA ALA A 346 17.15 -14.11 -27.89
C ALA A 346 17.42 -15.48 -27.32
N SER A 347 18.56 -16.05 -27.74
CA SER A 347 18.95 -17.40 -27.35
C SER A 347 20.36 -17.45 -26.78
N GLY A 348 20.60 -18.39 -25.88
CA GLY A 348 21.92 -18.68 -25.31
C GLY A 348 22.01 -20.10 -24.79
N SER A 349 23.23 -20.63 -24.70
CA SER A 349 23.48 -21.99 -24.24
C SER A 349 23.43 -22.10 -22.71
N THR A 350 22.89 -23.20 -22.21
CA THR A 350 22.91 -23.57 -20.79
C THR A 350 23.30 -25.05 -20.64
N ASN A 351 23.58 -25.50 -19.42
CA ASN A 351 23.74 -26.93 -19.08
C ASN A 351 22.48 -27.77 -19.35
N ARG A 352 21.29 -27.14 -19.44
CA ARG A 352 19.99 -27.77 -19.79
C ARG A 352 19.62 -27.57 -21.27
N GLY A 353 20.58 -27.24 -22.12
CA GLY A 353 20.38 -26.94 -23.55
C GLY A 353 20.13 -25.45 -23.82
N THR A 354 19.67 -25.13 -25.03
CA THR A 354 19.46 -23.73 -25.45
C THR A 354 18.29 -23.11 -24.71
N LEU A 355 18.52 -21.99 -24.02
CA LEU A 355 17.47 -21.10 -23.53
C LEU A 355 17.08 -20.12 -24.64
N VAL A 356 15.78 -19.95 -24.85
CA VAL A 356 15.18 -19.01 -25.80
C VAL A 356 14.13 -18.19 -25.06
N LEU A 357 14.27 -16.86 -25.06
CA LEU A 357 13.32 -15.94 -24.43
C LEU A 357 12.92 -14.81 -25.40
N PRO A 358 11.65 -14.35 -25.39
CA PRO A 358 11.26 -13.14 -26.10
C PRO A 358 11.99 -11.93 -25.51
N LEU A 359 12.38 -10.98 -26.36
CA LEU A 359 12.93 -9.69 -25.95
C LEU A 359 11.92 -8.59 -26.24
N PHE A 360 11.09 -8.26 -25.24
CA PHE A 360 10.15 -7.16 -25.37
C PHE A 360 10.85 -5.81 -25.27
N ALA A 361 10.30 -4.81 -25.97
CA ALA A 361 10.75 -3.43 -25.88
C ALA A 361 10.56 -2.88 -24.45
N ASP A 362 11.46 -2.01 -24.02
CA ASP A 362 11.41 -1.40 -22.69
C ASP A 362 10.09 -0.66 -22.45
N ALA A 363 9.69 -0.54 -21.18
CA ALA A 363 8.53 0.24 -20.82
C ALA A 363 8.77 1.74 -21.09
N PRO A 364 7.87 2.45 -21.80
CA PRO A 364 8.09 3.84 -22.24
C PRO A 364 8.04 4.89 -21.11
N SER A 365 7.90 4.46 -19.86
CA SER A 365 7.89 5.28 -18.64
C SER A 365 8.27 4.33 -17.49
N GLY A 366 8.99 4.80 -16.46
CA GLY A 366 9.57 3.99 -15.36
C GLY A 366 8.62 3.14 -14.49
N GLY A 367 7.43 2.82 -14.98
CA GLY A 367 6.58 1.75 -14.48
C GLY A 367 6.96 0.37 -15.03
N LEU A 368 6.22 -0.63 -14.57
CA LEU A 368 6.39 -2.03 -14.93
C LEU A 368 5.26 -2.47 -15.88
N ARG A 369 5.61 -3.14 -16.98
CA ARG A 369 4.64 -3.71 -17.92
C ARG A 369 4.69 -5.24 -17.83
N ALA A 370 3.54 -5.85 -17.57
CA ALA A 370 3.39 -7.30 -17.64
C ALA A 370 3.14 -7.74 -19.08
N GLU A 371 3.71 -8.88 -19.46
CA GLU A 371 3.64 -9.54 -20.75
C GLU A 371 3.25 -11.00 -20.53
N VAL A 372 2.37 -11.52 -21.38
CA VAL A 372 1.99 -12.93 -21.33
C VAL A 372 2.90 -13.72 -22.26
N ILE A 373 3.53 -14.76 -21.73
CA ILE A 373 4.41 -15.66 -22.49
C ILE A 373 3.62 -16.94 -22.73
N GLY A 374 2.82 -16.90 -23.80
CA GLY A 374 2.07 -18.04 -24.31
C GLY A 374 2.87 -18.87 -25.31
N GLN A 375 2.23 -19.87 -25.90
CA GLN A 375 2.88 -20.80 -26.83
C GLN A 375 3.52 -20.11 -28.04
N GLU A 376 2.90 -19.03 -28.52
CA GLU A 376 3.32 -18.26 -29.69
C GLU A 376 4.59 -17.41 -29.44
N ALA A 377 4.97 -17.20 -28.17
CA ALA A 377 6.15 -16.41 -27.82
C ALA A 377 7.48 -17.13 -28.12
N GLY A 378 7.44 -18.43 -28.43
CA GLY A 378 8.61 -19.23 -28.79
C GLY A 378 9.62 -19.46 -27.65
N ALA A 379 9.25 -19.14 -26.41
CA ALA A 379 10.10 -19.34 -25.25
C ALA A 379 10.33 -20.85 -25.00
N SER A 380 11.59 -21.25 -24.79
CA SER A 380 11.93 -22.65 -24.55
C SER A 380 13.25 -22.83 -23.81
N LEU A 381 13.44 -23.98 -23.16
CA LEU A 381 14.70 -24.43 -22.57
C LEU A 381 14.97 -25.86 -23.01
N GLY A 382 16.10 -26.08 -23.70
CA GLY A 382 16.43 -27.40 -24.25
C GLY A 382 15.42 -27.90 -25.28
N GLY A 383 14.71 -26.98 -25.95
CA GLY A 383 13.63 -27.30 -26.89
C GLY A 383 12.27 -27.61 -26.24
N VAL A 384 12.19 -27.64 -24.91
CA VAL A 384 10.92 -27.78 -24.18
C VAL A 384 10.33 -26.40 -23.94
N GLN A 385 9.02 -26.26 -24.17
CA GLN A 385 8.31 -24.98 -24.10
C GLN A 385 8.33 -24.37 -22.69
N LEU A 386 8.46 -23.04 -22.62
CA LEU A 386 8.28 -22.23 -21.42
C LEU A 386 7.01 -21.38 -21.54
N LEU A 387 6.20 -21.37 -20.49
CA LEU A 387 4.97 -20.57 -20.41
C LEU A 387 4.93 -19.78 -19.11
N GLY A 388 4.31 -18.60 -19.10
CA GLY A 388 4.13 -17.81 -17.87
C GLY A 388 4.06 -16.32 -18.12
N GLY A 389 4.66 -15.55 -17.22
CA GLY A 389 4.68 -14.08 -17.25
C GLY A 389 6.08 -13.52 -17.51
N GLY A 390 6.13 -12.45 -18.29
CA GLY A 390 7.30 -11.57 -18.40
C GLY A 390 6.94 -10.19 -17.84
N PHE A 391 7.91 -9.54 -17.21
CA PHE A 391 7.77 -8.19 -16.69
C PHE A 391 8.90 -7.35 -17.21
N VAL A 392 8.57 -6.23 -17.85
CA VAL A 392 9.53 -5.35 -18.48
C VAL A 392 9.43 -3.95 -17.88
N GLY A 393 10.56 -3.44 -17.41
CA GLY A 393 10.72 -2.09 -16.91
C GLY A 393 11.38 -1.16 -17.92
N SER A 394 11.75 0.03 -17.47
CA SER A 394 12.67 0.91 -18.19
C SER A 394 14.12 0.45 -18.02
N ASP A 395 15.04 1.07 -18.77
CA ASP A 395 16.49 0.91 -18.61
C ASP A 395 16.96 -0.55 -18.72
N GLY A 396 16.27 -1.35 -19.54
CA GLY A 396 16.59 -2.74 -19.78
C GLY A 396 16.30 -3.72 -18.63
N PHE A 397 15.46 -3.36 -17.65
CA PHE A 397 14.98 -4.31 -16.64
C PHE A 397 13.98 -5.32 -17.25
N ARG A 398 14.23 -6.61 -17.03
CA ARG A 398 13.31 -7.71 -17.37
C ARG A 398 13.32 -8.77 -16.28
N PHE A 399 12.14 -9.26 -15.91
CA PHE A 399 12.00 -10.41 -15.05
C PHE A 399 10.99 -11.40 -15.66
N TYR A 400 11.37 -12.66 -15.74
CA TYR A 400 10.54 -13.73 -16.29
C TYR A 400 10.19 -14.70 -15.17
N GLN A 401 8.90 -15.02 -15.03
CA GLN A 401 8.37 -16.08 -14.18
C GLN A 401 7.73 -17.12 -15.10
N LEU A 402 8.39 -18.26 -15.27
CA LEU A 402 8.04 -19.25 -16.29
C LEU A 402 7.97 -20.66 -15.71
N ILE A 403 7.32 -21.54 -16.47
CA ILE A 403 7.10 -22.94 -16.15
C ILE A 403 7.54 -23.77 -17.36
N LEU A 404 8.35 -24.80 -17.11
CA LEU A 404 8.85 -25.70 -18.15
C LEU A 404 7.83 -26.80 -18.47
N GLY A 405 7.49 -26.97 -19.74
CA GLY A 405 6.63 -28.06 -20.20
C GLY A 405 5.21 -28.02 -19.64
N ASN A 406 4.74 -26.86 -19.17
CA ASN A 406 3.46 -26.71 -18.46
C ASN A 406 3.38 -27.53 -17.15
N ASP A 407 4.52 -27.82 -16.53
CA ASP A 407 4.62 -28.52 -15.25
C ASP A 407 4.99 -27.53 -14.14
N LEU A 408 4.02 -27.17 -13.29
CA LEU A 408 4.20 -26.23 -12.16
C LEU A 408 5.30 -26.62 -11.18
N THR A 409 5.74 -27.89 -11.19
CA THR A 409 6.88 -28.35 -10.37
C THR A 409 8.24 -28.06 -11.00
N GLN A 410 8.28 -27.46 -12.19
CA GLN A 410 9.49 -27.09 -12.92
C GLN A 410 9.52 -25.56 -13.21
N PRO A 411 9.54 -24.71 -12.18
CA PRO A 411 9.68 -23.27 -12.35
C PRO A 411 11.04 -22.86 -12.92
N VAL A 412 11.01 -21.80 -13.71
CA VAL A 412 12.17 -21.17 -14.35
C VAL A 412 12.03 -19.65 -14.23
N TYR A 413 12.97 -19.01 -13.55
CA TYR A 413 13.02 -17.55 -13.42
C TYR A 413 14.23 -16.98 -14.14
N ALA A 414 14.07 -15.85 -14.81
CA ALA A 414 15.19 -15.13 -15.41
C ALA A 414 15.13 -13.65 -15.09
N LEU A 415 16.22 -13.09 -14.56
CA LEU A 415 16.34 -11.70 -14.16
C LEU A 415 17.45 -11.01 -14.94
N ALA A 416 17.11 -9.92 -15.61
CA ALA A 416 18.05 -9.00 -16.21
C ALA A 416 17.71 -7.57 -15.81
N GLY A 417 18.71 -6.72 -15.69
CA GLY A 417 18.52 -5.32 -15.35
C GLY A 417 19.80 -4.72 -14.80
N THR A 418 19.84 -3.40 -14.79
CA THR A 418 20.95 -2.64 -14.23
C THR A 418 20.62 -2.28 -12.79
N PRO A 419 21.42 -2.74 -11.82
CA PRO A 419 21.30 -2.28 -10.44
C PRO A 419 21.45 -0.76 -10.34
N ILE A 420 20.85 -0.15 -9.32
CA ILE A 420 21.13 1.25 -8.99
C ILE A 420 22.63 1.44 -8.77
N ALA A 421 23.19 2.54 -9.25
CA ALA A 421 24.63 2.79 -9.18
C ALA A 421 25.09 3.33 -7.82
N ASP A 422 24.21 4.03 -7.09
CA ASP A 422 24.55 4.74 -5.86
C ASP A 422 23.45 4.55 -4.80
N ALA A 423 23.85 3.96 -3.68
CA ALA A 423 23.00 3.70 -2.52
C ALA A 423 22.57 4.98 -1.78
N SER A 424 23.31 6.08 -1.94
CA SER A 424 22.99 7.39 -1.34
C SER A 424 21.64 7.94 -1.80
N ARG A 425 21.08 7.41 -2.89
CA ARG A 425 19.74 7.77 -3.39
C ARG A 425 18.59 7.36 -2.48
N LEU A 426 18.83 6.53 -1.46
CA LEU A 426 17.83 6.11 -0.47
C LEU A 426 17.96 6.89 0.86
N SER A 427 18.46 8.13 0.79
CA SER A 427 18.68 9.01 1.95
C SER A 427 17.85 10.29 1.93
N SER A 428 16.82 10.36 1.08
CA SER A 428 15.98 11.55 0.91
C SER A 428 15.06 11.80 2.12
N GLY A 429 14.76 10.75 2.90
CA GLY A 429 13.72 10.78 3.94
C GLY A 429 12.31 10.48 3.42
N ASP A 430 12.20 10.05 2.16
CA ASP A 430 10.93 9.71 1.55
C ASP A 430 10.44 8.31 1.96
N ILE A 431 9.13 8.12 1.86
CA ILE A 431 8.46 6.83 1.91
C ILE A 431 8.16 6.42 0.46
N ARG A 432 8.75 5.32 0.03
CA ARG A 432 8.45 4.69 -1.26
C ARG A 432 7.46 3.55 -1.07
N THR A 433 6.48 3.50 -1.95
CA THR A 433 5.43 2.48 -1.94
C THR A 433 5.56 1.62 -3.19
N TYR A 434 5.73 0.31 -3.02
CA TYR A 434 5.79 -0.66 -4.11
C TYR A 434 4.56 -1.55 -4.11
N SER A 435 4.11 -1.92 -5.31
CA SER A 435 3.12 -2.97 -5.52
C SER A 435 3.82 -4.30 -5.78
N PHE A 436 3.23 -5.38 -5.29
CA PHE A 436 3.68 -6.74 -5.56
C PHE A 436 3.01 -7.35 -6.77
N THR A 437 3.76 -8.20 -7.48
CA THR A 437 3.17 -9.24 -8.31
C THR A 437 2.85 -10.46 -7.44
N PRO A 438 1.71 -11.14 -7.66
CA PRO A 438 1.51 -12.49 -7.14
C PRO A 438 2.65 -13.40 -7.58
N ASP A 439 3.02 -14.35 -6.73
CA ASP A 439 3.91 -15.43 -7.15
C ASP A 439 3.16 -16.35 -8.12
N LEU A 440 3.81 -16.74 -9.22
CA LEU A 440 3.18 -17.54 -10.28
C LEU A 440 2.78 -18.94 -9.81
N LEU A 441 3.56 -19.55 -8.91
CA LEU A 441 3.34 -20.91 -8.42
C LEU A 441 2.34 -20.93 -7.27
N GLN A 442 2.46 -20.00 -6.33
CA GLN A 442 1.56 -19.91 -5.20
C GLN A 442 0.19 -19.38 -5.62
N GLY A 443 0.14 -18.39 -6.52
CA GLY A 443 -1.12 -17.80 -7.00
C GLY A 443 -1.95 -17.13 -5.89
N LEU A 444 -1.35 -16.83 -4.74
CA LEU A 444 -2.02 -16.21 -3.61
C LEU A 444 -1.98 -14.68 -3.67
N PRO A 445 -3.03 -13.98 -3.21
CA PRO A 445 -3.01 -12.52 -3.06
C PRO A 445 -2.04 -12.03 -1.97
N VAL A 446 -1.83 -12.84 -0.93
CA VAL A 446 -0.92 -12.53 0.18
C VAL A 446 0.50 -13.01 -0.14
N PRO A 447 1.54 -12.20 0.13
CA PRO A 447 2.91 -12.58 -0.21
C PRO A 447 3.51 -13.59 0.77
N PHE A 448 4.51 -14.32 0.26
CA PHE A 448 5.38 -15.23 0.98
C PHE A 448 4.70 -16.44 1.66
N MET A 449 3.43 -16.73 1.38
CA MET A 449 2.70 -17.88 1.94
C MET A 449 2.64 -19.05 0.96
N GLN A 450 2.69 -20.27 1.51
CA GLN A 450 2.43 -21.49 0.76
C GLN A 450 0.94 -21.63 0.41
N ASN A 451 0.63 -21.96 -0.84
CA ASN A 451 -0.73 -22.25 -1.27
C ASN A 451 -1.28 -23.54 -0.65
N GLY A 452 -2.59 -23.55 -0.36
CA GLY A 452 -3.31 -24.71 0.15
C GLY A 452 -3.24 -24.92 1.66
N VAL A 453 -2.49 -24.10 2.41
CA VAL A 453 -2.36 -24.27 3.88
C VAL A 453 -3.48 -23.60 4.68
N LEU A 454 -3.87 -22.37 4.33
CA LEU A 454 -4.80 -21.60 5.16
C LEU A 454 -6.28 -21.72 4.76
N GLY A 455 -6.63 -22.26 3.59
CA GLY A 455 -8.03 -22.59 3.25
C GLY A 455 -9.09 -21.47 3.47
N VAL A 456 -8.74 -20.19 3.27
CA VAL A 456 -9.61 -19.02 3.50
C VAL A 456 -10.03 -18.33 2.21
N ASP A 457 -11.09 -17.52 2.28
CA ASP A 457 -11.36 -16.49 1.29
C ASP A 457 -10.44 -15.27 1.49
N TYR A 458 -9.41 -15.16 0.65
CA TYR A 458 -8.47 -14.02 0.65
C TYR A 458 -9.10 -12.70 0.16
N SER A 459 -10.34 -12.68 -0.32
CA SER A 459 -11.02 -11.43 -0.67
C SER A 459 -11.22 -10.50 0.54
N THR A 460 -11.22 -11.08 1.75
CA THR A 460 -11.31 -10.36 3.03
C THR A 460 -9.95 -9.95 3.58
N ALA A 461 -8.84 -10.36 2.94
CA ALA A 461 -7.51 -10.09 3.42
C ALA A 461 -7.18 -8.58 3.36
N SER A 462 -6.76 -8.02 4.48
CA SER A 462 -6.20 -6.68 4.54
C SER A 462 -4.69 -6.75 4.32
N ILE A 463 -4.22 -6.23 3.19
CA ILE A 463 -2.83 -6.34 2.74
C ILE A 463 -2.25 -4.94 2.57
N THR A 464 -1.11 -4.66 3.20
CA THR A 464 -0.38 -3.43 2.92
C THR A 464 0.41 -3.54 1.63
N PRO A 465 0.66 -2.41 0.93
CA PRO A 465 1.79 -2.30 0.02
C PRO A 465 3.12 -2.63 0.70
N PHE A 466 4.18 -2.72 -0.10
CA PHE A 466 5.55 -2.71 0.44
C PHE A 466 6.01 -1.28 0.65
N TYR A 467 6.37 -0.92 1.87
CA TYR A 467 6.92 0.39 2.17
C TYR A 467 8.43 0.31 2.33
N LEU A 468 9.13 1.28 1.75
CA LEU A 468 10.53 1.58 2.03
C LEU A 468 10.61 2.98 2.63
N ALA A 469 10.92 3.03 3.93
CA ALA A 469 11.09 4.25 4.69
C ALA A 469 12.56 4.64 4.71
N GLU A 470 12.90 5.71 3.98
CA GLU A 470 14.26 6.24 3.88
C GLU A 470 14.62 7.15 5.05
N ASN A 471 15.93 7.32 5.28
CA ASN A 471 16.47 8.03 6.44
C ASN A 471 17.11 9.33 5.95
N THR A 472 16.85 10.45 6.62
CA THR A 472 17.47 11.74 6.27
C THR A 472 18.87 11.93 6.85
N THR A 473 19.21 11.21 7.92
CA THR A 473 20.33 11.61 8.81
C THR A 473 21.06 10.45 9.50
N VAL A 474 20.35 9.43 10.01
CA VAL A 474 20.97 8.35 10.82
C VAL A 474 20.32 6.99 10.55
N GLY A 475 21.16 5.96 10.42
CA GLY A 475 20.72 4.58 10.29
C GLY A 475 20.40 4.16 8.86
N ASN A 476 19.88 2.94 8.75
CA ASN A 476 19.61 2.26 7.49
C ASN A 476 18.11 2.34 7.12
N PRO A 477 17.75 2.41 5.83
CA PRO A 477 16.37 2.33 5.37
C PRO A 477 15.65 1.10 5.88
N LYS A 478 14.35 1.27 6.13
CA LYS A 478 13.51 0.24 6.74
C LYS A 478 12.42 -0.18 5.78
N LEU A 479 12.11 -1.47 5.79
CA LEU A 479 11.10 -2.06 4.94
C LEU A 479 9.99 -2.66 5.77
N PHE A 480 8.76 -2.47 5.31
CA PHE A 480 7.57 -2.96 5.99
C PHE A 480 6.53 -3.51 5.01
N GLN A 481 5.99 -4.68 5.35
CA GLN A 481 4.79 -5.22 4.75
C GLN A 481 4.07 -6.12 5.73
N SER A 482 2.74 -6.06 5.74
CA SER A 482 1.94 -6.99 6.51
C SER A 482 0.63 -7.34 5.81
N TRP A 483 0.08 -8.49 6.17
CA TRP A 483 -1.26 -8.90 5.75
C TRP A 483 -1.97 -9.63 6.89
N LEU A 484 -3.30 -9.52 6.94
CA LEU A 484 -4.17 -10.22 7.89
C LEU A 484 -5.42 -10.69 7.16
N VAL A 485 -5.80 -11.93 7.39
CA VAL A 485 -7.07 -12.51 6.93
C VAL A 485 -7.76 -13.18 8.11
N ILE A 486 -9.04 -12.88 8.28
CA ILE A 486 -9.94 -13.52 9.24
C ILE A 486 -11.20 -13.86 8.45
N ASP A 487 -11.46 -15.15 8.31
CA ASP A 487 -12.57 -15.69 7.53
C ASP A 487 -13.47 -16.52 8.43
N GLY A 488 -14.78 -16.38 8.31
CA GLY A 488 -15.74 -17.01 9.21
C GLY A 488 -15.84 -16.37 10.61
N VAL A 489 -16.70 -16.97 11.44
CA VAL A 489 -16.97 -16.55 12.82
C VAL A 489 -17.15 -17.77 13.71
N GLY A 490 -16.94 -17.60 15.01
CA GLY A 490 -17.13 -18.71 15.94
C GLY A 490 -16.20 -19.89 15.62
N PRO A 491 -16.65 -21.13 15.86
CA PRO A 491 -15.85 -22.32 15.58
C PRO A 491 -15.59 -22.61 14.09
N GLU A 492 -16.17 -21.85 13.15
CA GLU A 492 -15.87 -21.94 11.73
C GLU A 492 -14.78 -20.95 11.30
N GLN A 493 -14.28 -20.12 12.23
CA GLN A 493 -13.30 -19.09 11.91
C GLN A 493 -11.92 -19.69 11.59
N ARG A 494 -11.28 -19.12 10.58
CA ARG A 494 -9.90 -19.36 10.18
C ARG A 494 -9.17 -18.03 10.09
N SER A 495 -7.90 -18.01 10.41
CA SER A 495 -7.17 -16.75 10.48
C SER A 495 -5.68 -16.90 10.20
N GLY A 496 -5.10 -15.87 9.60
CA GLY A 496 -3.67 -15.85 9.32
C GLY A 496 -3.13 -14.44 9.24
N ILE A 497 -1.89 -14.28 9.66
CA ILE A 497 -1.17 -13.01 9.64
C ILE A 497 0.27 -13.21 9.20
N GLY A 498 0.75 -12.30 8.37
CA GLY A 498 2.15 -12.22 7.97
C GLY A 498 2.68 -10.81 8.18
N VAL A 499 3.90 -10.72 8.70
CA VAL A 499 4.65 -9.49 8.92
C VAL A 499 6.05 -9.69 8.35
N THR A 500 6.42 -8.83 7.41
CA THR A 500 7.76 -8.76 6.84
C THR A 500 8.37 -7.43 7.23
N ALA A 501 9.52 -7.48 7.89
CA ALA A 501 10.30 -6.31 8.22
C ALA A 501 11.76 -6.52 7.82
N ALA A 502 12.44 -5.46 7.43
CA ALA A 502 13.86 -5.53 7.12
C ALA A 502 14.60 -4.23 7.40
N VAL A 503 15.93 -4.39 7.49
CA VAL A 503 16.88 -3.29 7.52
C VAL A 503 17.72 -3.39 6.26
N LEU A 504 17.76 -2.32 5.47
CA LEU A 504 18.57 -2.27 4.26
C LEU A 504 20.00 -1.89 4.62
N GLY A 505 20.91 -2.85 4.57
CA GLY A 505 22.33 -2.65 4.84
C GLY A 505 23.18 -2.71 3.58
N THR A 506 24.48 -2.85 3.79
CA THR A 506 25.43 -3.24 2.74
C THR A 506 26.00 -4.62 3.06
N ASP A 507 26.29 -5.39 2.03
CA ASP A 507 27.04 -6.64 2.16
C ASP A 507 28.56 -6.40 2.20
N ASP A 508 29.34 -7.49 2.25
CA ASP A 508 30.81 -7.45 2.28
C ASP A 508 31.45 -6.80 1.03
N SER A 509 30.66 -6.59 -0.03
CA SER A 509 31.08 -5.91 -1.26
C SER A 509 30.62 -4.45 -1.32
N ASP A 510 30.16 -3.90 -0.19
CA ASP A 510 29.54 -2.57 -0.06
C ASP A 510 28.27 -2.39 -0.93
N ALA A 511 27.71 -3.47 -1.47
CA ALA A 511 26.48 -3.43 -2.24
C ALA A 511 25.27 -3.44 -1.30
N LEU A 512 24.26 -2.65 -1.62
CA LEU A 512 22.96 -2.68 -0.96
C LEU A 512 22.41 -4.10 -0.96
N SER A 513 22.22 -4.61 0.25
CA SER A 513 21.69 -5.92 0.51
C SER A 513 20.58 -5.82 1.54
N PHE A 514 19.54 -6.60 1.31
CA PHE A 514 18.43 -6.71 2.23
C PHE A 514 18.60 -7.91 3.15
N ASP A 515 18.50 -7.67 4.45
CA ASP A 515 18.30 -8.72 5.45
C ASP A 515 16.83 -8.68 5.87
N PHE A 516 16.05 -9.67 5.40
CA PHE A 516 14.62 -9.77 5.69
C PHE A 516 14.29 -10.95 6.58
N GLY A 517 13.24 -10.74 7.37
CA GLY A 517 12.60 -11.76 8.17
C GLY A 517 11.11 -11.65 7.97
N ARG A 518 10.51 -12.78 7.62
CA ARG A 518 9.08 -12.98 7.66
C ARG A 518 8.73 -13.64 8.97
N ARG A 519 7.73 -13.11 9.67
CA ARG A 519 7.08 -13.74 10.82
C ARG A 519 5.58 -13.72 10.65
N GLY A 520 4.90 -14.58 11.38
CA GLY A 520 3.45 -14.69 11.31
C GLY A 520 2.97 -15.92 12.03
N SER A 521 1.67 -16.11 11.99
CA SER A 521 1.04 -17.37 12.35
C SER A 521 -0.30 -17.52 11.67
N TYR A 522 -0.79 -18.74 11.57
CA TYR A 522 -2.12 -19.03 11.06
C TYR A 522 -2.79 -20.16 11.85
N ARG A 523 -4.12 -20.19 11.79
CA ARG A 523 -4.97 -21.27 12.26
C ARG A 523 -5.98 -21.56 11.17
N ASP A 524 -5.92 -22.76 10.60
CA ASP A 524 -6.74 -23.25 9.50
C ASP A 524 -8.02 -23.97 9.98
N ASP A 525 -8.13 -24.23 11.28
CA ASP A 525 -9.30 -24.76 11.97
C ASP A 525 -9.34 -24.21 13.41
N ALA A 526 -10.46 -23.65 13.86
CA ALA A 526 -10.61 -23.12 15.22
C ALA A 526 -10.29 -24.16 16.31
N TYR A 527 -10.55 -25.45 16.08
CA TYR A 527 -10.20 -26.55 17.01
C TYR A 527 -8.79 -27.11 16.79
N GLY A 528 -8.08 -26.61 15.78
CA GLY A 528 -6.71 -26.98 15.45
C GLY A 528 -5.67 -26.17 16.23
N LEU A 529 -4.43 -26.66 16.18
CA LEU A 529 -3.28 -25.93 16.68
C LEU A 529 -2.99 -24.71 15.82
N SER A 530 -2.42 -23.66 16.40
CA SER A 530 -1.85 -22.60 15.58
C SER A 530 -0.48 -22.98 15.00
N TYR A 531 -0.23 -22.52 13.78
CA TYR A 531 1.02 -22.71 13.04
C TYR A 531 1.82 -21.41 13.09
N ARG A 532 3.12 -21.51 13.37
CA ARG A 532 4.06 -20.39 13.22
C ARG A 532 4.47 -20.28 11.76
N MET A 533 4.69 -19.05 11.31
CA MET A 533 5.21 -18.75 9.99
C MET A 533 6.59 -18.11 10.13
N GLY A 534 7.56 -18.56 9.34
CA GLY A 534 8.95 -18.16 9.50
C GLY A 534 9.80 -18.40 8.27
N GLY A 535 10.85 -17.59 8.14
CA GLY A 535 11.82 -17.71 7.07
C GLY A 535 12.56 -16.40 6.85
N ALA A 536 13.67 -16.46 6.12
CA ALA A 536 14.30 -15.29 5.53
C ALA A 536 13.79 -15.08 4.11
N ILE A 537 13.73 -13.81 3.75
CA ILE A 537 13.50 -13.34 2.39
C ILE A 537 14.82 -12.69 1.94
N ALA A 538 15.13 -12.75 0.66
CA ALA A 538 16.32 -12.14 0.09
C ALA A 538 15.98 -11.35 -1.17
N GLY A 539 16.71 -10.26 -1.38
CA GLY A 539 16.72 -9.57 -2.67
C GLY A 539 17.58 -10.32 -3.68
N LEU A 540 17.09 -10.45 -4.91
CA LEU A 540 17.84 -11.13 -5.96
C LEU A 540 18.80 -10.16 -6.65
N LYS A 541 20.10 -10.45 -6.59
CA LYS A 541 21.12 -9.76 -7.40
C LYS A 541 20.97 -10.09 -8.88
N GLY A 542 21.24 -9.10 -9.73
CA GLY A 542 21.30 -9.27 -11.18
C GLY A 542 22.52 -10.08 -11.64
N PRO A 543 22.67 -10.33 -12.94
CA PRO A 543 23.76 -11.15 -13.47
C PRO A 543 25.16 -10.54 -13.29
N ASN A 544 25.25 -9.23 -13.04
CA ASN A 544 26.52 -8.55 -12.82
C ASN A 544 26.84 -8.39 -11.32
N GLY A 545 26.05 -8.99 -10.42
CA GLY A 545 26.15 -8.76 -8.98
C GLY A 545 25.73 -7.34 -8.59
N GLY A 546 26.28 -6.83 -7.49
CA GLY A 546 26.01 -5.48 -6.98
C GLY A 546 24.70 -5.37 -6.20
N ASN A 547 24.10 -4.17 -6.25
CA ASN A 547 22.90 -3.79 -5.49
C ASN A 547 21.68 -4.65 -5.90
N GLN A 548 20.77 -4.88 -4.96
CA GLN A 548 19.54 -5.67 -5.17
C GLN A 548 18.33 -4.83 -5.64
N LEU A 549 18.49 -3.52 -5.79
CA LEU A 549 17.52 -2.59 -6.38
C LEU A 549 17.91 -2.26 -7.81
N PHE A 550 16.94 -2.24 -8.72
CA PHE A 550 17.16 -2.06 -10.15
C PHE A 550 16.47 -0.82 -10.71
N GLY A 551 17.01 -0.36 -11.85
CA GLY A 551 16.56 0.83 -12.55
C GLY A 551 17.30 2.08 -12.08
N SER A 552 17.07 3.20 -12.76
CA SER A 552 17.73 4.47 -12.47
C SER A 552 17.38 5.08 -11.10
N ASN A 553 16.22 4.78 -10.53
CA ASN A 553 15.75 5.26 -9.23
C ASN A 553 15.29 4.10 -8.32
N GLY A 554 15.81 2.88 -8.48
CA GLY A 554 15.38 1.75 -7.66
C GLY A 554 13.91 1.38 -7.86
N GLN A 555 13.40 1.56 -9.08
CA GLN A 555 11.99 1.32 -9.40
C GLN A 555 11.57 -0.15 -9.27
N TYR A 556 12.54 -1.08 -9.30
CA TYR A 556 12.27 -2.50 -9.33
C TYR A 556 13.09 -3.27 -8.29
N LEU A 557 12.43 -4.20 -7.62
CA LEU A 557 13.02 -5.10 -6.65
C LEU A 557 12.45 -6.50 -6.87
N VAL A 558 13.30 -7.53 -6.88
CA VAL A 558 12.84 -8.91 -6.92
C VAL A 558 13.19 -9.55 -5.59
N LEU A 559 12.16 -10.01 -4.88
CA LEU A 559 12.28 -10.68 -3.59
C LEU A 559 11.95 -12.15 -3.76
N GLY A 560 12.64 -13.01 -3.05
CA GLY A 560 12.24 -14.40 -2.91
C GLY A 560 12.70 -15.00 -1.60
N THR A 561 12.32 -16.24 -1.36
CA THR A 561 12.84 -17.01 -0.21
C THR A 561 14.37 -17.05 -0.27
N ASP A 562 15.01 -16.78 0.86
CA ASP A 562 16.44 -17.00 0.98
C ASP A 562 16.71 -18.51 1.00
N ILE A 563 17.36 -18.97 -0.06
CA ILE A 563 17.75 -20.37 -0.23
C ILE A 563 19.24 -20.59 0.05
N THR A 564 19.95 -19.55 0.51
CA THR A 564 21.34 -19.62 0.93
C THR A 564 21.43 -19.68 2.45
N GLY A 565 22.20 -20.63 3.01
CA GLY A 565 22.37 -20.76 4.46
C GLY A 565 21.17 -21.35 5.21
N ASN A 566 21.00 -20.97 6.50
CA ASN A 566 20.11 -21.64 7.45
C ASN A 566 18.64 -21.16 7.54
N ASN A 567 18.14 -20.48 6.51
CA ASN A 567 16.95 -19.64 6.68
C ASN A 567 15.86 -19.81 5.60
N THR A 568 15.74 -21.00 4.99
CA THR A 568 14.61 -21.30 4.11
C THR A 568 13.27 -21.09 4.81
N SER A 569 12.22 -20.79 4.03
CA SER A 569 10.89 -20.61 4.61
C SER A 569 10.31 -21.95 5.03
N ALA A 570 9.99 -22.07 6.31
CA ALA A 570 9.39 -23.25 6.91
C ALA A 570 8.32 -22.80 7.91
N ASP A 571 7.09 -23.25 7.68
CA ASP A 571 5.97 -23.03 8.56
C ASP A 571 5.77 -24.30 9.42
N GLY A 572 5.12 -24.23 10.57
CA GLY A 572 4.93 -25.44 11.36
C GLY A 572 4.27 -25.26 12.71
N ILE A 573 3.95 -26.38 13.37
CA ILE A 573 3.32 -26.38 14.69
C ILE A 573 4.36 -26.22 15.80
N ALA A 574 3.97 -25.60 16.90
CA ALA A 574 4.82 -25.29 18.05
C ALA A 574 5.60 -26.52 18.56
N THR A 575 4.87 -27.64 18.71
CA THR A 575 5.25 -28.91 19.36
C THR A 575 6.30 -29.73 18.62
N GLY A 576 6.64 -29.36 17.38
CA GLY A 576 7.55 -30.10 16.53
C GLY A 576 6.80 -30.69 15.33
N GLY A 577 7.39 -30.52 14.14
CA GLY A 577 6.70 -30.69 12.87
C GLY A 577 6.86 -29.40 12.06
N LEU A 578 7.88 -29.35 11.22
CA LEU A 578 8.01 -28.34 10.17
C LEU A 578 7.26 -28.85 8.94
N SER A 579 6.59 -27.95 8.22
CA SER A 579 6.29 -28.18 6.81
C SER A 579 7.62 -28.32 6.07
N PRO A 580 7.65 -29.05 4.94
CA PRO A 580 8.79 -28.99 4.03
C PRO A 580 9.09 -27.53 3.67
N ASP A 581 10.38 -27.23 3.46
CA ASP A 581 10.79 -25.91 2.99
C ASP A 581 10.10 -25.55 1.67
N PHE A 582 9.70 -24.29 1.56
CA PHE A 582 9.05 -23.76 0.36
C PHE A 582 9.64 -22.42 -0.07
N GLY A 583 9.45 -22.10 -1.35
CA GLY A 583 9.95 -20.91 -2.01
C GLY A 583 8.82 -20.07 -2.61
N THR A 584 8.98 -18.75 -2.53
CA THR A 584 8.11 -17.78 -3.22
C THR A 584 8.96 -16.69 -3.84
N PHE A 585 8.52 -16.12 -4.97
CA PHE A 585 9.20 -15.04 -5.69
C PHE A 585 8.20 -13.95 -6.09
N HIS A 586 8.54 -12.72 -5.75
CA HIS A 586 7.73 -11.55 -5.99
C HIS A 586 8.54 -10.44 -6.65
N LEU A 587 7.96 -9.83 -7.68
CA LEU A 587 8.48 -8.60 -8.26
C LEU A 587 7.73 -7.42 -7.66
N LEU A 588 8.49 -6.41 -7.26
CA LEU A 588 8.01 -5.18 -6.69
C LEU A 588 8.30 -4.04 -7.66
N GLY A 589 7.27 -3.29 -8.01
CA GLY A 589 7.36 -2.10 -8.86
C GLY A 589 6.94 -0.86 -8.11
N LEU A 590 7.76 0.19 -8.15
CA LEU A 590 7.50 1.47 -7.50
C LEU A 590 6.20 2.09 -8.01
N GLN A 591 5.31 2.46 -7.09
CA GLN A 591 4.03 3.10 -7.38
C GLN A 591 4.01 4.56 -6.97
N ASP A 592 4.62 4.88 -5.83
CA ASP A 592 4.58 6.22 -5.25
C ASP A 592 5.84 6.50 -4.41
N GLU A 593 6.20 7.77 -4.30
CA GLU A 593 7.35 8.27 -3.56
C GLU A 593 6.97 9.63 -2.97
N ARG A 594 6.96 9.75 -1.63
CA ARG A 594 6.50 10.95 -0.91
C ARG A 594 7.39 11.26 0.27
N SER A 595 7.50 12.53 0.63
CA SER A 595 8.14 12.92 1.88
C SER A 595 7.44 12.25 3.08
N ALA A 596 8.19 11.82 4.09
CA ALA A 596 7.61 11.27 5.32
C ALA A 596 6.67 12.25 6.03
N ALA A 597 6.82 13.56 5.80
CA ALA A 597 5.92 14.59 6.32
C ALA A 597 4.58 14.59 5.58
N ASP A 598 4.58 14.57 4.24
CA ASP A 598 3.33 14.50 3.45
C ASP A 598 2.61 13.16 3.66
N PHE A 599 3.37 12.07 3.81
CA PHE A 599 2.82 10.75 4.12
C PHE A 599 2.06 10.75 5.47
N ALA A 600 2.63 11.40 6.49
CA ALA A 600 2.02 11.53 7.82
C ALA A 600 0.90 12.59 7.90
N ALA A 601 0.98 13.69 7.14
CA ALA A 601 0.05 14.82 7.23
C ALA A 601 -1.39 14.49 6.81
N ASN A 602 -1.59 13.41 6.04
CA ASN A 602 -2.91 12.93 5.63
C ASN A 602 -3.65 12.11 6.71
N GLN A 603 -3.01 11.86 7.87
CA GLN A 603 -3.53 10.99 8.93
C GLN A 603 -3.97 11.74 10.20
N GLY A 604 -3.70 13.06 10.29
CA GLY A 604 -3.96 13.85 11.51
C GLY A 604 -3.10 13.37 12.68
N THR A 605 -1.78 13.58 12.62
CA THR A 605 -0.85 13.06 13.63
C THR A 605 -1.06 13.69 15.01
N THR A 606 -1.30 12.86 16.00
CA THR A 606 -1.49 13.16 17.44
C THR A 606 -0.20 13.00 18.25
N ARG A 607 0.84 12.34 17.72
CA ARG A 607 2.12 12.20 18.42
C ARG A 607 2.98 13.45 18.27
N ASN A 608 2.97 14.28 19.32
CA ASN A 608 3.95 15.34 19.53
C ASN A 608 5.32 14.73 19.87
N LEU A 609 6.00 14.18 18.86
CA LEU A 609 7.38 13.74 18.99
C LEU A 609 8.23 14.99 19.27
N GLY A 610 8.66 15.17 20.52
CA GLY A 610 9.53 16.27 20.92
C GLY A 610 10.88 16.23 20.16
N ALA A 611 11.72 17.24 20.40
CA ALA A 611 13.00 17.45 19.69
C ALA A 611 13.99 16.26 19.72
N SER A 612 13.78 15.25 20.57
CA SER A 612 14.58 14.01 20.64
C SER A 612 14.27 13.01 19.53
N GLY A 613 13.09 13.07 18.90
CA GLY A 613 12.66 12.09 17.88
C GLY A 613 12.29 10.70 18.42
N THR A 614 12.27 10.50 19.74
CA THR A 614 11.87 9.24 20.41
C THR A 614 10.65 9.46 21.33
N GLN A 615 9.68 8.54 21.29
CA GLN A 615 8.52 8.49 22.19
C GLN A 615 8.18 7.04 22.55
N ALA A 616 7.72 6.81 23.78
CA ALA A 616 7.20 5.52 24.19
C ALA A 616 5.72 5.60 24.59
N ILE A 617 5.01 4.49 24.40
CA ILE A 617 3.63 4.27 24.87
C ILE A 617 3.57 3.00 25.70
N ARG A 618 2.59 2.95 26.59
CA ARG A 618 2.36 1.84 27.52
C ARG A 618 0.91 1.38 27.47
N GLY A 619 0.66 0.10 27.73
CA GLY A 619 -0.70 -0.41 27.85
C GLY A 619 -0.82 -1.91 28.10
N PHE A 620 -1.88 -2.49 27.57
CA PHE A 620 -2.35 -3.82 27.91
C PHE A 620 -2.24 -4.78 26.72
N ALA A 621 -2.01 -6.06 27.01
CA ALA A 621 -2.04 -7.13 26.04
C ALA A 621 -2.98 -8.26 26.49
N ALA A 622 -3.47 -9.00 25.52
CA ALA A 622 -4.26 -10.22 25.68
C ALA A 622 -3.92 -11.23 24.57
N GLY A 623 -4.25 -12.49 24.79
CA GLY A 623 -4.14 -13.55 23.79
C GLY A 623 -4.43 -14.92 24.38
N LEU A 624 -4.60 -15.92 23.49
CA LEU A 624 -4.56 -17.32 23.91
C LEU A 624 -3.12 -17.82 23.86
N GLN A 625 -2.63 -18.30 25.00
CA GLN A 625 -1.35 -18.97 25.10
C GLN A 625 -1.54 -20.48 24.93
N GLU A 626 -1.00 -21.02 23.84
CA GLU A 626 -0.91 -22.45 23.56
C GLU A 626 0.50 -22.92 23.94
N GLY A 627 0.66 -23.95 24.76
CA GLY A 627 2.00 -24.32 25.20
C GLY A 627 2.14 -25.65 25.90
N PHE A 628 3.38 -26.10 25.99
CA PHE A 628 3.77 -27.31 26.71
C PHE A 628 4.86 -26.98 27.71
N SER A 629 4.74 -27.52 28.93
CA SER A 629 5.81 -27.56 29.91
C SER A 629 5.96 -29.00 30.42
N PRO A 630 7.19 -29.52 30.60
CA PRO A 630 7.40 -30.87 31.14
C PRO A 630 6.71 -31.12 32.48
N ASN A 631 6.57 -30.07 33.29
CA ASN A 631 5.96 -30.16 34.63
C ASN A 631 4.44 -30.00 34.60
N ASN A 632 3.87 -29.38 33.57
CA ASN A 632 2.46 -28.95 33.57
C ASN A 632 1.65 -29.51 32.39
N GLY A 633 2.27 -30.34 31.53
CA GLY A 633 1.65 -30.86 30.33
C GLY A 633 1.38 -29.78 29.27
N TYR A 634 0.53 -30.13 28.31
CA TYR A 634 0.02 -29.21 27.30
C TYR A 634 -1.16 -28.41 27.87
N ASN A 635 -1.11 -27.08 27.76
CA ASN A 635 -2.12 -26.17 28.29
C ASN A 635 -2.44 -25.07 27.28
N ASP A 636 -3.75 -24.84 27.10
CA ASP A 636 -4.29 -23.65 26.44
C ASP A 636 -4.88 -22.74 27.50
N VAL A 637 -4.31 -21.54 27.64
CA VAL A 637 -4.66 -20.57 28.67
C VAL A 637 -4.97 -19.23 28.03
N SER A 638 -6.22 -18.80 28.14
CA SER A 638 -6.62 -17.43 27.80
C SER A 638 -6.06 -16.49 28.85
N ASP A 639 -5.20 -15.57 28.43
CA ASP A 639 -4.39 -14.78 29.35
C ASP A 639 -4.32 -13.31 28.94
N SER A 640 -3.91 -12.46 29.88
CA SER A 640 -3.81 -11.02 29.70
C SER A 640 -2.82 -10.42 30.69
N GLY A 641 -2.11 -9.36 30.31
CA GLY A 641 -1.22 -8.66 31.23
C GLY A 641 -1.98 -7.73 32.18
N SER A 642 -1.90 -7.92 33.50
CA SER A 642 -2.80 -7.26 34.46
C SER A 642 -2.54 -5.77 34.72
N ASP A 643 -1.48 -5.19 34.16
CA ASP A 643 -1.08 -3.80 34.38
C ASP A 643 -0.61 -3.13 33.06
N PRO A 644 -0.58 -1.78 32.98
CA PRO A 644 -0.30 -1.08 31.73
C PRO A 644 1.18 -1.15 31.29
N ASN A 645 2.09 -1.76 32.06
CA ASN A 645 3.46 -2.04 31.61
C ASN A 645 3.56 -3.41 30.93
N ALA A 646 2.46 -4.16 30.84
CA ALA A 646 2.37 -5.38 30.03
C ALA A 646 2.74 -5.14 28.56
N VAL A 647 2.57 -3.92 28.07
CA VAL A 647 3.04 -3.49 26.75
C VAL A 647 3.87 -2.23 26.92
N TYR A 648 5.09 -2.25 26.38
CA TYR A 648 5.92 -1.07 26.20
C TYR A 648 6.38 -1.01 24.74
N VAL A 649 6.05 0.08 24.05
CA VAL A 649 6.48 0.31 22.66
C VAL A 649 7.20 1.64 22.58
N GLU A 650 8.37 1.65 21.96
CA GLU A 650 9.17 2.83 21.73
C GLU A 650 9.39 3.03 20.23
N PHE A 651 9.16 4.26 19.79
CA PHE A 651 9.29 4.71 18.41
C PHE A 651 10.45 5.67 18.29
N ASN A 652 11.23 5.55 17.22
CA ASN A 652 12.27 6.50 16.86
C ASN A 652 12.12 6.88 15.38
N ARG A 653 11.67 8.12 15.16
CA ARG A 653 11.41 8.64 13.80
C ARG A 653 12.68 8.95 13.02
N GLN A 654 13.79 9.24 13.69
CA GLN A 654 15.05 9.52 12.99
C GLN A 654 15.66 8.25 12.35
N ARG A 655 15.36 7.09 12.93
CA ARG A 655 15.83 5.77 12.48
C ARG A 655 14.75 4.95 11.77
N ASN A 656 13.55 5.52 11.60
CA ASN A 656 12.34 4.83 11.15
C ASN A 656 12.12 3.50 11.90
N SER A 657 12.38 3.47 13.20
CA SER A 657 12.41 2.22 13.97
C SER A 657 11.34 2.17 15.05
N VAL A 658 10.84 0.97 15.29
CA VAL A 658 9.96 0.62 16.40
C VAL A 658 10.51 -0.62 17.11
N GLY A 659 10.35 -0.67 18.43
CA GLY A 659 10.68 -1.84 19.23
C GLY A 659 9.98 -1.79 20.57
N GLY A 660 10.12 -2.85 21.36
CA GLY A 660 9.40 -2.92 22.61
C GLY A 660 9.40 -4.30 23.23
N GLU A 661 8.61 -4.41 24.28
CA GLU A 661 8.39 -5.64 25.02
C GLU A 661 6.91 -5.81 25.35
N LEU A 662 6.50 -7.07 25.43
CA LEU A 662 5.14 -7.45 25.77
C LEU A 662 5.16 -8.65 26.72
N GLU A 663 4.26 -8.65 27.70
CA GLU A 663 4.04 -9.75 28.64
C GLU A 663 2.57 -10.11 28.73
N ILE A 664 2.28 -11.41 28.67
CA ILE A 664 1.01 -12.00 29.13
C ILE A 664 1.30 -13.14 30.10
N GLY A 665 0.40 -13.42 31.03
CA GLY A 665 0.61 -14.52 31.96
C GLY A 665 -0.15 -14.41 33.26
N THR A 666 -0.60 -15.55 33.76
CA THR A 666 -1.09 -15.75 35.12
C THR A 666 0.05 -16.16 36.07
N THR A 667 -0.29 -16.55 37.29
CA THR A 667 0.68 -17.07 38.28
C THR A 667 1.33 -18.38 37.86
N GLY A 668 0.77 -19.16 36.92
CA GLY A 668 1.29 -20.49 36.54
C GLY A 668 2.24 -20.50 35.36
N LEU A 669 1.94 -19.68 34.34
CA LEU A 669 2.71 -19.59 33.09
C LEU A 669 2.67 -18.14 32.62
N ARG A 670 3.83 -17.60 32.26
CA ARG A 670 3.96 -16.23 31.79
C ARG A 670 4.97 -16.16 30.66
N THR A 671 4.61 -15.46 29.59
CA THR A 671 5.45 -15.26 28.42
C THR A 671 5.75 -13.80 28.25
N HIS A 672 7.04 -13.48 28.28
CA HIS A 672 7.60 -12.16 28.03
C HIS A 672 8.37 -12.22 26.70
N VAL A 673 8.07 -11.29 25.79
CA VAL A 673 8.70 -11.22 24.47
C VAL A 673 9.26 -9.83 24.21
N ALA A 674 10.40 -9.79 23.51
CA ALA A 674 10.97 -8.56 22.98
C ALA A 674 10.93 -8.58 21.44
N PHE A 675 10.70 -7.40 20.87
CA PHE A 675 10.60 -7.21 19.42
C PHE A 675 11.29 -5.91 18.97
N GLY A 676 11.65 -5.87 17.69
CA GLY A 676 12.32 -4.74 17.07
C GLY A 676 13.72 -4.51 17.63
N ALA A 677 14.30 -3.32 17.45
CA ALA A 677 15.64 -2.99 17.93
C ALA A 677 15.68 -1.62 18.64
N GLY A 678 16.67 -1.43 19.53
CA GLY A 678 17.05 -0.11 20.02
C GLY A 678 16.31 0.43 21.25
N VAL A 679 15.60 -0.43 21.99
CA VAL A 679 14.73 -0.02 23.11
C VAL A 679 15.29 -0.43 24.47
N LEU A 680 15.23 0.45 25.49
CA LEU A 680 15.67 0.17 26.87
C LEU A 680 17.12 -0.39 26.98
N GLY A 681 18.06 0.17 26.20
CA GLY A 681 19.46 -0.28 26.20
C GLY A 681 19.68 -1.62 25.49
N ASN A 682 18.69 -2.13 24.76
CA ASN A 682 18.80 -3.36 23.98
C ASN A 682 19.70 -3.15 22.75
N THR A 683 20.86 -3.82 22.74
CA THR A 683 21.86 -3.75 21.68
C THR A 683 21.76 -4.87 20.65
N SER A 684 20.95 -5.90 20.89
CA SER A 684 20.79 -7.00 19.94
C SER A 684 19.77 -6.65 18.86
N GLY A 685 20.14 -7.00 17.62
CA GLY A 685 19.36 -6.68 16.42
C GLY A 685 17.98 -7.32 16.40
N GLY A 686 17.10 -6.75 15.58
CA GLY A 686 15.73 -7.20 15.33
C GLY A 686 15.15 -6.34 14.22
N GLN A 687 14.57 -6.95 13.19
CA GLN A 687 14.05 -6.19 12.06
C GLN A 687 12.74 -5.50 12.45
N ASN A 688 12.60 -4.27 11.97
CA ASN A 688 11.50 -3.40 12.33
C ASN A 688 11.40 -2.26 11.33
N ALA A 689 10.24 -1.64 11.29
CA ALA A 689 9.99 -0.47 10.49
C ALA A 689 8.86 0.36 11.10
N TYR A 690 9.10 1.65 11.23
CA TYR A 690 8.10 2.68 11.51
C TYR A 690 7.99 3.55 10.26
N VAL A 691 6.89 3.40 9.54
CA VAL A 691 6.61 4.15 8.31
C VAL A 691 5.88 5.45 8.67
N ASP A 692 4.80 5.32 9.45
CA ASP A 692 4.07 6.43 10.03
C ASP A 692 3.38 6.00 11.33
N ASP A 693 2.49 6.85 11.84
CA ASP A 693 1.79 6.59 13.08
C ASP A 693 0.84 5.39 13.04
N ASP A 694 0.33 5.01 11.87
CA ASP A 694 -0.66 3.96 11.70
C ASP A 694 -0.07 2.69 11.03
N LYS A 695 1.18 2.77 10.53
CA LYS A 695 1.85 1.76 9.72
C LYS A 695 3.22 1.49 10.30
N PHE A 696 3.29 0.51 11.20
CA PHE A 696 4.54 0.04 11.74
C PHE A 696 4.47 -1.43 12.15
N GLY A 697 5.63 -2.05 12.22
CA GLY A 697 5.76 -3.40 12.72
C GLY A 697 7.19 -3.78 13.02
N ALA A 698 7.31 -4.83 13.81
CA ALA A 698 8.56 -5.41 14.22
C ALA A 698 8.44 -6.94 14.28
N ILE A 699 9.57 -7.59 14.10
CA ILE A 699 9.70 -9.01 14.38
C ILE A 699 10.59 -9.21 15.61
N GLN A 700 10.98 -10.46 15.90
CA GLN A 700 11.73 -10.78 17.09
C GLN A 700 12.99 -9.93 17.30
N ASN A 701 13.28 -9.68 18.57
CA ASN A 701 14.59 -9.20 18.98
C ASN A 701 15.52 -10.40 19.27
N GLY A 702 16.77 -10.31 18.82
CA GLY A 702 17.78 -11.35 19.02
C GLY A 702 18.29 -11.48 20.46
N ASN A 703 17.89 -10.60 21.39
CA ASN A 703 18.19 -10.76 22.81
C ASN A 703 17.37 -11.90 23.40
N ARG A 704 17.92 -13.10 23.39
CA ARG A 704 17.25 -14.24 24.03
C ARG A 704 17.00 -14.06 25.54
N GLN A 705 17.70 -13.15 26.22
CA GLN A 705 17.46 -12.85 27.64
C GLN A 705 16.25 -11.93 27.87
N ARG A 706 15.75 -11.28 26.80
CA ARG A 706 14.57 -10.42 26.82
C ARG A 706 13.36 -11.10 26.18
N THR A 707 13.46 -12.40 25.87
CA THR A 707 12.33 -13.24 25.48
C THR A 707 12.39 -14.48 26.35
N THR A 708 11.44 -14.61 27.26
CA THR A 708 11.49 -15.61 28.33
C THR A 708 10.12 -16.23 28.58
N VAL A 709 10.13 -17.46 29.10
CA VAL A 709 8.94 -18.08 29.67
C VAL A 709 9.19 -18.30 31.15
N THR A 710 8.28 -17.83 31.99
CA THR A 710 8.28 -18.11 33.43
C THR A 710 7.23 -19.17 33.72
N VAL A 711 7.65 -20.24 34.38
CA VAL A 711 6.79 -21.32 34.85
C VAL A 711 6.87 -21.34 36.37
N THR A 712 5.73 -21.41 37.04
CA THR A 712 5.68 -21.57 38.49
C THR A 712 5.54 -23.05 38.81
N ASP A 713 6.42 -23.56 39.68
CA ASP A 713 6.38 -24.96 40.11
C ASP A 713 5.20 -25.24 41.07
N ASP A 714 4.98 -26.52 41.38
CA ASP A 714 3.93 -26.96 42.31
C ASP A 714 4.09 -26.37 43.74
N ASN A 715 5.27 -25.85 44.07
CA ASN A 715 5.55 -25.19 45.35
C ASN A 715 5.26 -23.68 45.32
N GLY A 716 4.82 -23.14 44.18
CA GLY A 716 4.55 -21.72 43.98
C GLY A 716 5.78 -20.88 43.70
N ALA A 717 6.94 -21.48 43.41
CA ALA A 717 8.17 -20.76 43.08
C ALA A 717 8.28 -20.52 41.55
N PRO A 718 8.32 -19.25 41.09
CA PRO A 718 8.49 -18.95 39.67
C PRO A 718 9.94 -19.19 39.22
N ALA A 719 10.10 -19.85 38.08
CA ALA A 719 11.38 -20.04 37.39
C ALA A 719 11.29 -19.47 35.96
N THR A 720 12.19 -18.56 35.63
CA THR A 720 12.25 -17.90 34.32
C THR A 720 13.33 -18.51 33.44
N TYR A 721 12.94 -18.87 32.22
CA TYR A 721 13.79 -19.53 31.24
C TYR A 721 13.92 -18.66 29.99
N PRO A 722 15.16 -18.36 29.54
CA PRO A 722 15.37 -17.61 28.31
C PRO A 722 15.08 -18.45 27.07
N GLN A 723 14.85 -17.76 25.95
CA GLN A 723 14.82 -18.38 24.63
C GLN A 723 16.12 -19.16 24.35
N VAL A 724 15.97 -20.30 23.66
CA VAL A 724 17.09 -21.15 23.21
C VAL A 724 18.05 -20.40 22.26
N ARG A 725 19.33 -20.79 22.23
CA ARG A 725 20.40 -20.03 21.53
C ARG A 725 20.33 -20.08 20.00
N ASP A 726 19.89 -21.21 19.44
CA ASP A 726 19.97 -21.48 17.99
C ASP A 726 18.60 -21.44 17.30
N ASN A 727 17.60 -20.84 17.96
CA ASN A 727 16.29 -20.65 17.37
C ASN A 727 15.76 -19.26 17.75
N ASN A 728 15.36 -18.50 16.75
CA ASN A 728 14.68 -17.24 16.98
C ASN A 728 13.23 -17.51 17.38
N PRO A 729 12.65 -16.73 18.32
CA PRO A 729 11.22 -16.83 18.55
C PRO A 729 10.51 -16.29 17.30
N ASN A 730 9.41 -16.89 16.89
CA ASN A 730 8.63 -16.40 15.74
C ASN A 730 7.78 -15.17 16.11
N THR A 731 8.35 -14.24 16.87
CA THR A 731 7.64 -13.07 17.36
C THR A 731 7.33 -12.10 16.21
N TYR A 732 6.09 -11.64 16.15
CA TYR A 732 5.68 -10.49 15.35
C TYR A 732 4.86 -9.53 16.19
N PHE A 733 4.94 -8.25 15.84
CA PHE A 733 4.21 -7.17 16.44
C PHE A 733 3.85 -6.16 15.34
N VAL A 734 2.58 -5.82 15.20
CA VAL A 734 2.12 -4.93 14.11
C VAL A 734 0.95 -4.07 14.56
N SER A 735 0.90 -2.83 14.05
CA SER A 735 -0.23 -1.92 14.25
C SER A 735 -1.50 -2.46 13.60
N GLY A 736 -2.62 -2.42 14.31
CA GLY A 736 -3.93 -2.84 13.81
C GLY A 736 -4.37 -1.99 12.62
N ASP A 737 -4.00 -0.71 12.62
CA ASP A 737 -4.27 0.21 11.51
C ASP A 737 -3.48 -0.12 10.23
N ALA A 738 -2.44 -0.96 10.29
CA ALA A 738 -1.81 -1.51 9.09
C ALA A 738 -2.67 -2.56 8.42
N ASN A 739 -3.49 -3.28 9.21
CA ASN A 739 -4.33 -4.36 8.71
C ASN A 739 -5.77 -4.24 9.28
N PRO A 740 -6.54 -3.20 8.92
CA PRO A 740 -7.89 -2.99 9.45
C PRO A 740 -8.82 -4.17 9.16
N GLN A 741 -9.70 -4.48 10.12
CA GLN A 741 -10.62 -5.61 10.05
C GLN A 741 -12.09 -5.15 10.15
N PRO A 742 -12.70 -4.64 9.07
CA PRO A 742 -14.06 -4.08 9.11
C PRO A 742 -15.15 -5.13 9.39
N ASN A 743 -14.86 -6.40 9.16
CA ASN A 743 -15.77 -7.51 9.48
C ASN A 743 -15.79 -7.82 10.99
N LEU A 744 -14.76 -7.39 11.72
CA LEU A 744 -14.61 -7.64 13.15
C LEU A 744 -14.83 -6.35 13.96
N LEU A 745 -14.39 -5.20 13.48
CA LEU A 745 -14.45 -3.94 14.22
C LEU A 745 -15.19 -2.84 13.43
N PRO A 746 -15.87 -1.90 14.11
CA PRO A 746 -16.48 -0.74 13.46
C PRO A 746 -15.43 0.07 12.69
N ASN A 747 -15.65 0.29 11.40
CA ASN A 747 -14.69 0.92 10.47
C ASN A 747 -13.30 0.25 10.45
N GLY A 748 -13.18 -0.99 10.93
CA GLY A 748 -11.93 -1.73 11.03
C GLY A 748 -10.97 -1.28 12.12
N GLN A 749 -11.41 -0.49 13.11
CA GLN A 749 -10.58 0.06 14.18
C GLN A 749 -11.21 -0.09 15.57
N MET A 750 -10.38 -0.14 16.62
CA MET A 750 -10.83 -0.22 18.01
C MET A 750 -11.58 1.05 18.47
N CYS A 751 -11.14 2.22 18.00
CA CYS A 751 -11.90 3.46 18.04
C CYS A 751 -11.33 4.48 17.03
N ALA A 752 -12.07 5.55 16.75
CA ALA A 752 -11.61 6.66 15.89
C ALA A 752 -10.60 7.58 16.61
N CYS A 753 -9.74 7.01 17.45
CA CYS A 753 -8.98 7.65 18.52
C CYS A 753 -7.48 7.70 18.19
N LYS A 754 -7.04 8.64 17.36
CA LYS A 754 -5.65 8.72 16.87
C LYS A 754 -4.56 8.80 17.95
N PHE A 755 -4.90 9.16 19.19
CA PHE A 755 -3.95 9.22 20.31
C PHE A 755 -3.72 7.86 21.00
N LEU A 756 -4.44 6.82 20.56
CA LEU A 756 -4.31 5.46 21.01
C LEU A 756 -3.79 4.59 19.88
N GLU A 757 -3.00 3.59 20.26
CA GLU A 757 -2.55 2.55 19.36
C GLU A 757 -3.10 1.20 19.80
N TRP A 758 -3.29 0.33 18.82
CA TRP A 758 -3.71 -1.03 19.02
C TRP A 758 -3.14 -1.91 17.92
N GLY A 759 -3.20 -3.23 18.09
CA GLY A 759 -2.87 -4.13 17.00
C GLY A 759 -2.72 -5.58 17.38
N TRP A 760 -1.93 -6.28 16.58
CA TRP A 760 -1.76 -7.72 16.63
C TRP A 760 -0.34 -8.09 17.01
N TRP A 761 -0.21 -9.16 17.78
CA TRP A 761 1.07 -9.76 18.11
C TRP A 761 0.95 -11.28 18.14
N GLY A 762 2.09 -11.95 18.06
CA GLY A 762 2.16 -13.38 18.24
C GLY A 762 3.60 -13.81 18.41
N THR A 763 3.79 -15.05 18.82
CA THR A 763 5.12 -15.60 19.06
C THR A 763 5.07 -17.12 19.04
N ALA A 764 6.24 -17.74 18.85
CA ALA A 764 6.48 -19.14 19.17
C ALA A 764 7.83 -19.22 19.88
N VAL A 765 7.77 -19.15 21.21
CA VAL A 765 8.93 -19.17 22.11
C VAL A 765 9.27 -20.62 22.45
N ARG A 766 10.56 -20.93 22.41
CA ARG A 766 11.16 -22.15 22.94
C ARG A 766 12.15 -21.75 24.02
N ALA A 767 11.85 -22.08 25.26
CA ALA A 767 12.63 -21.65 26.41
C ALA A 767 13.19 -22.85 27.18
N ARG A 768 14.41 -22.70 27.72
CA ARG A 768 15.04 -23.69 28.60
C ARG A 768 16.12 -23.04 29.46
N ALA A 769 16.60 -23.77 30.47
CA ALA A 769 17.77 -23.34 31.24
C ALA A 769 19.07 -23.50 30.41
N ASP A 770 19.98 -22.52 30.51
CA ASP A 770 21.22 -22.45 29.71
C ASP A 770 22.12 -23.68 29.81
N ASN A 771 22.16 -24.33 30.97
CA ASN A 771 23.06 -25.44 31.26
C ASN A 771 22.44 -26.82 30.91
N VAL A 772 21.32 -26.82 30.21
CA VAL A 772 20.58 -28.04 29.85
C VAL A 772 20.64 -28.24 28.33
N PRO A 773 20.95 -29.47 27.84
CA PRO A 773 20.89 -29.80 26.41
C PRO A 773 19.54 -29.43 25.80
N ASP A 774 19.47 -29.17 24.49
CA ASP A 774 18.18 -28.95 23.82
C ASP A 774 17.54 -30.28 23.41
N ASP A 775 16.62 -30.80 24.21
CA ASP A 775 15.81 -31.96 23.84
C ASP A 775 14.33 -31.72 24.12
N ALA A 776 13.47 -32.63 23.65
CA ALA A 776 12.03 -32.49 23.79
C ALA A 776 11.56 -32.55 25.26
N ASP A 777 12.32 -33.22 26.13
CA ASP A 777 11.91 -33.50 27.51
C ASP A 777 12.15 -32.31 28.45
N ASN A 778 13.01 -31.36 28.09
CA ASN A 778 13.37 -30.22 28.93
C ASN A 778 12.95 -28.84 28.38
N ARG A 779 12.31 -28.83 27.20
CA ARG A 779 11.94 -27.60 26.50
C ARG A 779 10.55 -27.12 26.93
N ILE A 780 10.46 -25.85 27.32
CA ILE A 780 9.19 -25.15 27.52
C ILE A 780 8.82 -24.46 26.21
N GLN A 781 7.57 -24.60 25.79
CA GLN A 781 7.07 -23.99 24.57
C GLN A 781 5.85 -23.13 24.87
N SER A 782 5.82 -21.94 24.29
CA SER A 782 4.69 -21.04 24.35
C SER A 782 4.46 -20.40 23.00
N GLN A 783 3.22 -20.44 22.55
CA GLN A 783 2.79 -19.88 21.29
C GLN A 783 1.55 -19.01 21.50
N VAL A 784 1.49 -17.93 20.72
CA VAL A 784 0.33 -17.04 20.66
C VAL A 784 0.08 -16.71 19.20
N HIS A 785 -1.13 -16.98 18.74
CA HIS A 785 -1.63 -16.59 17.42
C HIS A 785 -2.61 -15.44 17.56
N LEU A 786 -2.37 -14.33 16.85
CA LEU A 786 -3.26 -13.17 16.80
C LEU A 786 -3.62 -12.56 18.16
N GLY A 787 -2.71 -12.59 19.13
CA GLY A 787 -2.88 -11.83 20.37
C GLY A 787 -3.09 -10.33 20.09
N GLN A 788 -3.77 -9.65 21.00
CA GLN A 788 -4.10 -8.22 20.85
C GLN A 788 -3.34 -7.37 21.84
N TRP A 789 -3.07 -6.12 21.45
CA TRP A 789 -2.48 -5.12 22.32
C TRP A 789 -3.13 -3.76 22.11
N VAL A 790 -3.11 -2.93 23.16
CA VAL A 790 -3.58 -1.54 23.13
C VAL A 790 -2.70 -0.69 24.03
N ALA A 791 -2.29 0.51 23.58
CA ALA A 791 -1.41 1.39 24.34
C ALA A 791 -1.62 2.88 24.01
N GLY A 792 -1.15 3.75 24.91
CA GLY A 792 -1.21 5.19 24.73
C GLY A 792 -0.37 5.94 25.78
N ASP A 793 -0.59 7.26 25.88
CA ASP A 793 -0.04 8.08 26.95
C ASP A 793 -0.86 7.91 28.23
N VAL A 794 -0.45 6.96 29.08
CA VAL A 794 -1.16 6.60 30.31
C VAL A 794 -1.22 7.79 31.28
N THR A 795 -2.42 8.11 31.73
CA THR A 795 -2.68 9.20 32.67
C THR A 795 -2.18 8.83 34.06
N THR A 796 -1.52 9.77 34.73
CA THR A 796 -1.03 9.57 36.10
C THR A 796 -2.07 9.90 37.17
N ASN A 797 -1.90 9.35 38.38
CA ASN A 797 -2.73 9.67 39.55
C ASN A 797 -2.71 11.17 39.89
N ALA A 798 -1.58 11.85 39.67
CA ALA A 798 -1.46 13.30 39.86
C ALA A 798 -2.31 14.09 38.86
N GLN A 799 -2.34 13.67 37.58
CA GLN A 799 -3.17 14.30 36.55
C GLN A 799 -4.67 14.06 36.80
N VAL A 800 -5.08 12.82 37.09
CA VAL A 800 -6.50 12.50 37.37
C VAL A 800 -7.01 13.23 38.61
N ALA A 801 -6.17 13.48 39.62
CA ALA A 801 -6.57 14.26 40.80
C ALA A 801 -6.97 15.72 40.50
N THR A 802 -6.64 16.23 39.31
CA THR A 802 -7.07 17.56 38.85
C THR A 802 -8.45 17.57 38.21
N LEU A 803 -9.01 16.40 37.91
CA LEU A 803 -10.33 16.23 37.28
C LEU A 803 -11.44 16.17 38.34
N SER A 804 -12.64 16.61 37.94
CA SER A 804 -13.86 16.49 38.74
C SER A 804 -15.07 16.23 37.83
N GLY A 805 -16.16 15.72 38.41
CA GLY A 805 -17.38 15.37 37.68
C GLY A 805 -17.26 14.04 36.92
N SER A 806 -18.26 13.77 36.07
CA SER A 806 -18.37 12.50 35.36
C SER A 806 -18.00 12.62 33.87
N ALA A 807 -17.50 11.53 33.30
CA ALA A 807 -17.22 11.38 31.88
C ALA A 807 -17.77 10.06 31.35
N SER A 808 -18.08 10.03 30.06
CA SER A 808 -18.51 8.85 29.34
C SER A 808 -17.53 8.52 28.22
N TYR A 809 -17.33 7.23 27.96
CA TYR A 809 -16.42 6.71 26.95
C TYR A 809 -17.14 5.66 26.10
N ALA A 810 -16.78 5.60 24.82
CA ALA A 810 -17.29 4.62 23.88
C ALA A 810 -16.16 4.11 22.98
N GLY A 811 -16.23 2.82 22.64
CA GLY A 811 -15.32 2.18 21.69
C GLY A 811 -15.64 0.69 21.54
N SER A 812 -14.61 -0.14 21.49
CA SER A 812 -14.75 -1.56 21.18
C SER A 812 -14.03 -2.46 22.20
N ALA A 813 -14.52 -3.69 22.26
CA ALA A 813 -13.84 -4.83 22.87
C ALA A 813 -13.45 -5.81 21.75
N LEU A 814 -12.28 -6.42 21.88
CA LEU A 814 -11.75 -7.40 20.93
C LEU A 814 -10.96 -8.46 21.71
N GLY A 815 -11.18 -9.73 21.43
CA GLY A 815 -10.46 -10.79 22.14
C GLY A 815 -10.65 -12.17 21.55
N HIS A 816 -9.90 -13.12 22.10
CA HIS A 816 -10.10 -14.54 21.88
C HIS A 816 -11.31 -15.03 22.68
N VAL A 817 -12.03 -15.96 22.07
CA VAL A 817 -13.06 -16.77 22.70
C VAL A 817 -12.63 -18.22 22.59
N THR A 818 -12.62 -18.89 23.72
CA THR A 818 -12.31 -20.31 23.83
C THR A 818 -13.57 -21.07 24.20
N VAL A 819 -13.95 -22.04 23.38
CA VAL A 819 -15.07 -22.97 23.65
C VAL A 819 -14.54 -24.38 23.92
N ARG A 820 -15.10 -25.05 24.92
CA ARG A 820 -14.80 -26.46 25.21
C ARG A 820 -16.01 -27.32 24.95
N ASP A 821 -15.86 -28.29 24.07
CA ASP A 821 -16.88 -29.29 23.77
C ASP A 821 -16.25 -30.66 23.45
N ASN A 822 -17.04 -31.58 22.88
CA ASN A 822 -16.60 -32.93 22.55
C ASN A 822 -15.55 -32.99 21.42
N SER A 823 -15.43 -31.92 20.63
CA SER A 823 -14.44 -31.78 19.55
C SER A 823 -13.09 -31.25 20.07
N GLY A 824 -13.05 -30.71 21.28
CA GLY A 824 -11.85 -30.20 21.92
C GLY A 824 -12.00 -28.77 22.39
N ILE A 825 -10.94 -27.98 22.20
CA ILE A 825 -10.88 -26.57 22.55
C ILE A 825 -10.88 -25.78 21.25
N GLY A 826 -11.97 -25.07 20.95
CA GLY A 826 -12.03 -24.15 19.81
C GLY A 826 -11.57 -22.76 20.22
N ASP A 827 -10.76 -22.09 19.40
CA ASP A 827 -10.29 -20.72 19.62
C ASP A 827 -10.48 -19.84 18.38
N TYR A 828 -11.16 -18.71 18.57
CA TYR A 828 -11.49 -17.74 17.54
C TYR A 828 -11.59 -16.33 18.12
N LEU A 829 -11.54 -15.32 17.25
CA LEU A 829 -11.70 -13.93 17.61
C LEU A 829 -13.17 -13.51 17.62
N ALA A 830 -13.53 -12.71 18.61
CA ALA A 830 -14.81 -12.03 18.70
C ALA A 830 -14.61 -10.55 19.09
N SER A 831 -15.62 -9.74 18.82
CA SER A 831 -15.64 -8.32 19.17
C SER A 831 -16.98 -7.91 19.77
N GLY A 832 -16.99 -6.76 20.43
CA GLY A 832 -18.17 -6.15 21.02
C GLY A 832 -18.03 -4.63 21.12
N SER A 833 -19.10 -3.95 21.50
CA SER A 833 -19.08 -2.52 21.79
C SER A 833 -18.75 -2.29 23.26
N MET A 834 -17.83 -1.37 23.56
CA MET A 834 -17.50 -0.97 24.93
C MET A 834 -18.11 0.38 25.24
N ARG A 835 -18.73 0.49 26.43
CA ARG A 835 -19.17 1.77 27.02
C ARG A 835 -18.72 1.85 28.46
N MET A 836 -18.33 3.05 28.90
CA MET A 836 -17.95 3.30 30.28
C MET A 836 -18.47 4.66 30.74
N THR A 837 -18.89 4.73 32.00
CA THR A 837 -19.13 5.98 32.71
C THR A 837 -18.26 6.02 33.96
N TYR A 838 -17.68 7.17 34.28
CA TYR A 838 -16.80 7.29 35.44
C TYR A 838 -16.89 8.68 36.06
N ASP A 839 -17.04 8.74 37.37
CA ASP A 839 -16.98 9.98 38.15
C ASP A 839 -15.61 10.14 38.80
N PHE A 840 -14.91 11.21 38.45
CA PHE A 840 -13.56 11.50 38.95
C PHE A 840 -13.56 12.00 40.40
N GLY A 841 -14.69 12.50 40.91
CA GLY A 841 -14.85 12.90 42.30
C GLY A 841 -14.98 11.69 43.23
N SER A 842 -15.92 10.78 42.93
CA SER A 842 -16.09 9.54 43.69
C SER A 842 -15.10 8.43 43.32
N ARG A 843 -14.34 8.60 42.23
CA ARG A 843 -13.40 7.62 41.67
C ARG A 843 -14.04 6.25 41.41
N ALA A 844 -15.25 6.28 40.89
CA ALA A 844 -16.07 5.10 40.64
C ALA A 844 -16.95 5.27 39.40
N GLY A 845 -17.37 4.15 38.81
CA GLY A 845 -18.14 4.16 37.58
C GLY A 845 -18.73 2.81 37.23
N SER A 846 -19.16 2.67 35.98
CA SER A 846 -19.63 1.42 35.40
C SER A 846 -19.03 1.19 34.01
N MET A 847 -18.92 -0.07 33.63
CA MET A 847 -18.53 -0.48 32.28
C MET A 847 -19.49 -1.53 31.75
N ASN A 848 -19.72 -1.45 30.43
CA ASN A 848 -20.49 -2.39 29.64
C ASN A 848 -19.65 -2.88 28.45
N ILE A 849 -19.74 -4.18 28.18
CA ILE A 849 -19.29 -4.79 26.92
C ILE A 849 -20.51 -5.48 26.32
N ASP A 850 -21.01 -4.94 25.21
CA ASP A 850 -22.23 -5.39 24.55
C ASP A 850 -21.91 -6.20 23.29
N ASN A 851 -22.69 -7.26 23.06
CA ASN A 851 -22.63 -8.13 21.88
C ASN A 851 -21.26 -8.79 21.65
N PHE A 852 -20.55 -9.15 22.72
CA PHE A 852 -19.30 -9.91 22.62
C PHE A 852 -19.63 -11.40 22.56
N ASP A 853 -19.48 -11.99 21.38
CA ASP A 853 -19.87 -13.39 21.09
C ASP A 853 -21.33 -13.70 21.52
N GLY A 854 -22.24 -12.77 21.22
CA GLY A 854 -23.66 -12.87 21.58
C GLY A 854 -23.97 -12.63 23.07
N ARG A 855 -22.99 -12.25 23.90
CA ARG A 855 -23.15 -11.97 25.33
C ARG A 855 -23.00 -10.48 25.65
N ASN A 856 -23.72 -10.02 26.66
CA ASN A 856 -23.64 -8.66 27.18
C ASN A 856 -23.15 -8.68 28.63
N PHE A 857 -22.15 -7.87 28.96
CA PHE A 857 -21.55 -7.81 30.28
C PHE A 857 -21.67 -6.40 30.86
N ALA A 858 -21.95 -6.31 32.15
CA ALA A 858 -21.95 -5.04 32.87
C ALA A 858 -21.43 -5.19 34.30
N GLY A 859 -20.89 -4.12 34.84
CA GLY A 859 -20.45 -4.10 36.23
C GLY A 859 -19.94 -2.74 36.69
N THR A 860 -19.65 -2.64 37.98
CA THR A 860 -19.07 -1.44 38.61
C THR A 860 -17.55 -1.50 38.56
N ILE A 861 -16.94 -0.36 38.28
CA ILE A 861 -15.48 -0.18 38.28
C ILE A 861 -15.08 0.89 39.29
N GLY A 862 -13.91 0.77 39.88
CA GLY A 862 -13.34 1.71 40.84
C GLY A 862 -11.88 2.03 40.54
N ALA A 863 -11.36 3.11 41.11
CA ALA A 863 -9.92 3.35 41.08
C ALA A 863 -9.17 2.21 41.77
N ASN A 864 -8.12 1.72 41.13
CA ASN A 864 -7.19 0.80 41.76
C ASN A 864 -6.35 1.60 42.77
N THR A 865 -6.34 1.18 44.04
CA THR A 865 -5.66 1.86 45.14
C THR A 865 -4.26 1.32 45.42
N GLY A 866 -3.69 0.53 44.51
CA GLY A 866 -2.29 0.08 44.62
C GLY A 866 -1.31 1.25 44.59
N ASP A 867 -0.10 1.03 45.12
CA ASP A 867 1.02 1.99 45.06
C ASP A 867 1.60 2.08 43.63
N THR A 868 0.82 2.63 42.72
CA THR A 868 1.22 2.88 41.32
C THR A 868 1.08 4.38 41.00
N PRO A 869 1.98 4.95 40.19
CA PRO A 869 1.85 6.34 39.74
C PRO A 869 0.74 6.51 38.69
N ASP A 870 0.26 5.42 38.08
CA ASP A 870 -0.67 5.42 36.96
C ASP A 870 -2.12 5.40 37.46
N ALA A 871 -3.02 6.11 36.77
CA ALA A 871 -4.43 6.19 37.12
C ALA A 871 -5.21 4.99 36.55
N LEU A 872 -5.20 3.89 37.30
CA LEU A 872 -5.81 2.63 36.93
C LEU A 872 -7.24 2.48 37.48
N PHE A 873 -8.05 1.72 36.77
CA PHE A 873 -9.36 1.26 37.24
C PHE A 873 -9.49 -0.25 37.06
N ASN A 874 -10.29 -0.88 37.90
CA ASN A 874 -10.63 -2.29 37.79
C ASN A 874 -12.03 -2.56 38.33
N GLY A 875 -12.62 -3.68 37.93
CA GLY A 875 -13.94 -4.08 38.42
C GLY A 875 -14.40 -5.43 37.88
N GLY A 876 -15.38 -6.02 38.56
CA GLY A 876 -16.03 -7.25 38.13
C GLY A 876 -17.08 -6.98 37.06
N LEU A 877 -17.19 -7.87 36.08
CA LEU A 877 -18.21 -7.87 35.04
C LEU A 877 -19.06 -9.14 35.13
N ALA A 878 -20.37 -9.01 34.99
CA ALA A 878 -21.30 -10.14 34.96
C ALA A 878 -22.20 -10.08 33.72
N GLN A 879 -22.53 -11.25 33.17
CA GLN A 879 -23.45 -11.35 32.04
C GLN A 879 -24.85 -10.84 32.41
N THR A 880 -25.40 -9.95 31.59
CA THR A 880 -26.70 -9.29 31.82
C THR A 880 -27.84 -9.92 31.02
N ASN A 881 -27.56 -10.50 29.86
CA ASN A 881 -28.49 -11.34 29.10
C ASN A 881 -28.38 -12.82 29.54
N SER A 882 -28.33 -13.04 30.86
CA SER A 882 -28.16 -14.36 31.49
C SER A 882 -29.42 -15.22 31.38
N THR A 883 -29.24 -16.54 31.37
CA THR A 883 -30.35 -17.52 31.43
C THR A 883 -30.54 -18.12 32.83
N GLY A 884 -29.71 -17.73 33.81
CA GLY A 884 -29.79 -18.13 35.22
C GLY A 884 -29.17 -19.49 35.51
N GLY A 885 -28.13 -19.90 34.77
CA GLY A 885 -27.53 -21.24 34.84
C GLY A 885 -25.99 -21.25 34.88
N ALA A 886 -25.39 -22.45 34.95
CA ALA A 886 -23.93 -22.62 35.00
C ALA A 886 -23.19 -22.06 33.77
N ASN A 887 -23.91 -21.83 32.67
CA ASN A 887 -23.39 -21.27 31.43
C ASN A 887 -23.25 -19.74 31.47
N ASP A 888 -23.76 -19.07 32.52
CA ASP A 888 -23.62 -17.62 32.67
C ASP A 888 -22.16 -17.27 32.95
N ALA A 889 -21.68 -16.24 32.24
CA ALA A 889 -20.29 -15.82 32.31
C ALA A 889 -20.08 -14.59 33.21
N SER A 890 -18.94 -14.57 33.88
CA SER A 890 -18.49 -13.43 34.68
C SER A 890 -16.97 -13.34 34.66
N GLY A 891 -16.43 -12.22 35.14
CA GLY A 891 -14.99 -12.03 35.22
C GLY A 891 -14.65 -10.61 35.61
N ALA A 892 -13.58 -10.08 35.06
CA ALA A 892 -13.06 -8.77 35.44
C ALA A 892 -12.51 -7.98 34.25
N VAL A 893 -12.43 -6.67 34.45
CA VAL A 893 -11.74 -5.73 33.58
C VAL A 893 -10.67 -5.00 34.38
N ASN A 894 -9.51 -4.78 33.76
CA ASN A 894 -8.47 -3.87 34.25
C ASN A 894 -8.20 -2.83 33.16
N GLY A 895 -7.97 -1.58 33.54
CA GLY A 895 -7.71 -0.54 32.57
C GLY A 895 -7.06 0.70 33.14
N ALA A 896 -6.75 1.63 32.24
CA ALA A 896 -6.14 2.90 32.53
C ALA A 896 -6.80 4.01 31.69
N PHE A 897 -6.76 5.24 32.21
CA PHE A 897 -7.06 6.42 31.42
C PHE A 897 -5.85 6.83 30.59
N VAL A 898 -6.08 7.43 29.43
CA VAL A 898 -5.02 7.95 28.55
C VAL A 898 -5.26 9.41 28.15
N ASN A 899 -4.18 10.16 27.95
CA ASN A 899 -4.23 11.53 27.46
C ASN A 899 -4.20 11.58 25.94
N ASN A 900 -4.62 12.71 25.35
CA ASN A 900 -4.45 12.98 23.91
C ASN A 900 -3.53 14.18 23.62
N GLY A 901 -2.69 14.55 24.60
CA GLY A 901 -1.84 15.75 24.58
C GLY A 901 -2.57 17.05 24.95
N SER A 902 -3.84 17.21 24.59
CA SER A 902 -4.64 18.41 24.91
C SER A 902 -5.57 18.25 26.12
N ALA A 903 -6.00 17.02 26.39
CA ALA A 903 -6.93 16.67 27.45
C ALA A 903 -6.41 15.47 28.25
N ILE A 904 -6.60 15.56 29.57
CA ILE A 904 -6.34 14.47 30.52
C ILE A 904 -7.51 13.49 30.47
N ALA A 905 -7.23 12.19 30.53
CA ALA A 905 -8.25 11.14 30.45
C ALA A 905 -9.19 11.33 29.23
N ALA A 906 -8.59 11.57 28.06
CA ALA A 906 -9.28 11.71 26.79
C ALA A 906 -9.82 10.38 26.26
N GLY A 907 -9.27 9.26 26.72
CA GLY A 907 -9.72 7.92 26.40
C GLY A 907 -9.41 6.93 27.50
N VAL A 908 -9.76 5.68 27.25
CA VAL A 908 -9.54 4.53 28.13
C VAL A 908 -9.00 3.36 27.33
N ILE A 909 -8.12 2.59 27.95
CA ILE A 909 -7.56 1.34 27.44
C ILE A 909 -7.58 0.28 28.54
N GLY A 910 -7.60 -0.99 28.18
CA GLY A 910 -7.60 -2.05 29.17
C GLY A 910 -7.66 -3.45 28.58
N ASN A 911 -7.81 -4.44 29.45
CA ASN A 911 -8.12 -5.81 29.11
C ASN A 911 -9.24 -6.37 29.96
N PHE A 912 -9.79 -7.49 29.52
CA PHE A 912 -10.79 -8.24 30.26
C PHE A 912 -10.50 -9.74 30.20
N ASN A 913 -10.97 -10.45 31.22
CA ASN A 913 -11.09 -11.90 31.23
C ASN A 913 -12.49 -12.26 31.69
N LEU A 914 -13.16 -13.15 30.96
CA LEU A 914 -14.55 -13.57 31.21
C LEU A 914 -14.60 -15.09 31.07
N GLY A 915 -15.41 -15.76 31.90
CA GLY A 915 -15.58 -17.20 31.82
C GLY A 915 -16.93 -17.65 32.35
N SER A 916 -17.50 -18.69 31.76
CA SER A 916 -18.69 -19.35 32.27
C SER A 916 -18.37 -20.20 33.49
N GLY A 917 -19.34 -20.35 34.40
CA GLY A 917 -19.15 -21.12 35.64
C GLY A 917 -18.85 -22.60 35.42
N ASP A 918 -19.25 -23.16 34.28
CA ASP A 918 -18.95 -24.52 33.84
C ASP A 918 -17.61 -24.67 33.10
N GLY A 919 -16.93 -23.56 32.80
CA GLY A 919 -15.66 -23.53 32.05
C GLY A 919 -15.78 -23.84 30.55
N ALA A 920 -17.00 -24.02 30.02
CA ALA A 920 -17.24 -24.35 28.61
C ALA A 920 -17.00 -23.16 27.66
N TRP A 921 -17.02 -21.93 28.17
CA TRP A 921 -16.79 -20.71 27.41
C TRP A 921 -15.87 -19.78 28.22
N ASN A 922 -14.81 -19.29 27.60
CA ASN A 922 -13.91 -18.30 28.17
C ASN A 922 -13.56 -17.24 27.13
N ALA A 923 -13.20 -16.05 27.57
CA ALA A 923 -12.71 -15.00 26.70
C ALA A 923 -11.66 -14.15 27.39
N SER A 924 -10.64 -13.75 26.64
CA SER A 924 -9.63 -12.76 27.04
C SER A 924 -9.40 -11.80 25.89
N GLY A 925 -9.30 -10.50 26.19
CA GLY A 925 -9.18 -9.48 25.16
C GLY A 925 -8.82 -8.10 25.68
N ILE A 926 -8.77 -7.14 24.76
CA ILE A 926 -8.54 -5.72 25.02
C ILE A 926 -9.82 -4.90 24.88
N VAL A 927 -9.85 -3.76 25.56
CA VAL A 927 -10.85 -2.70 25.38
C VAL A 927 -10.16 -1.38 25.09
N ALA A 928 -10.76 -0.57 24.23
CA ALA A 928 -10.32 0.80 23.97
C ALA A 928 -11.53 1.69 23.70
N GLY A 929 -11.45 2.95 24.10
CA GLY A 929 -12.51 3.92 23.82
C GLY A 929 -12.09 5.35 24.00
N ALA A 930 -12.76 6.25 23.29
CA ALA A 930 -12.58 7.69 23.43
C ALA A 930 -13.71 8.30 24.26
N ARG A 931 -13.40 9.42 24.92
CA ARG A 931 -14.39 10.21 25.65
C ARG A 931 -15.45 10.72 24.68
N THR A 932 -16.72 10.53 25.03
CA THR A 932 -17.84 11.07 24.25
C THR A 932 -18.05 12.55 24.57
N PRO A 933 -18.50 13.37 23.59
CA PRO A 933 -18.78 14.79 23.79
C PRO A 933 -19.73 15.11 24.94
#